data_AF-A0AAQ3DLZ5-F1
#
_entry.id   AF-A0AAQ3DLZ5-F1
#
_cell.length_a   1.000
_cell.length_b   1.000
_cell.length_c   1.000
_cell.angle_alpha   90.00
_cell.angle_beta   90.00
_cell.angle_gamma   90.00
#
_symmetry.space_group_name_H-M   'P 1'
#
loop_
_entity.id
_entity.type
_entity.pdbx_description
1 polymer ?
#
loop_
_entity_poly.entity_id
_entity_poly.type
_entity_poly.pdbx_seq_one_letter_code
_entity_poly.pdbx_strand_id
1 'polypeptide(L)'
;MKKLIAILSSMMMITTASLPIIACHTKEHKFENNNSITNTQTSASLFAKELILADQLGINLKEIQNRNQQKDLALLLDETNLKLDNNDSNIKNISSSNELINQYFEKDSYKNKDVLDSKIKLDTQKKLDNPLFKLLGLSITDSDKFIDDITNLLTLLVNLNPMFISSNFDQSNTTLQSFFKNIKPSLKTLFNSISNSKDVVKNVKEFQEKLDVNVKYKDLKVEDLDIAFYTSLINAIGSGLNQKEFKAVEIDTNNTNKTLDNAAEMLTKLISSPAKPNQGKEWDIILYTLQALQFIQLKLSLFENIKSHVPTSANNLFDANKTNQEFLTDLYKGKTIGSITQKRSSSINLKYILSFFKSAVNELKDEKKLDGYELQKLLAMLFLSPNKVDYPDRGTDDFKEYYDAKKAHPLVTLLTAIAKDFAQKKLEILAPNEKEGIKKFVDESIPHLYKWVSFALTNLLTGTKNAYDTLGILFTKTMSPILTSLIKNTKILDDKIKAQKELIPSAPALLFALGLAPTLSIAFPIITNDKDENKNSFKILYGGDVFLVDKIDEFFEAVKKEIKKNLSSYADQIPFDQAKPYLIIFKGVYDQIFKNVKHLNLKTLLTTPINKIDPDSWKDKNFSKSLQNKSIADILDTLLNGLGVKGNEKLADLSSSNISLTGLTDVASLIKNYTYKVNGIDYQNKTQLADILKSNPDKTLEIIGWTSDKNNPIGKGSLIDVFLSKVFNFKTNQNTDKSENAINQLAKLISLTNSSLDDSFDYENIDIQFEFTDTKKNSKDQLISETLVAKVKNKTNNTESKYSFSYSRDKQSKFKFTKITKN
;
A
#
# COMPACT_ATOMS: atom_id res chain seq x y z
N MET A 1 58.46 75.97 -36.17
CA MET A 1 57.99 75.50 -34.85
C MET A 1 56.88 76.35 -34.23
N LYS A 2 57.02 77.68 -34.03
CA LYS A 2 55.94 78.49 -33.40
C LYS A 2 54.58 78.49 -34.15
N LYS A 3 54.58 78.41 -35.49
CA LYS A 3 53.33 78.22 -36.28
C LYS A 3 52.74 76.79 -36.16
N LEU A 4 53.57 75.77 -35.95
CA LEU A 4 53.11 74.38 -35.73
C LEU A 4 52.51 74.22 -34.33
N ILE A 5 53.09 74.88 -33.33
CA ILE A 5 52.58 74.93 -31.96
C ILE A 5 51.24 75.69 -31.91
N ALA A 6 51.05 76.77 -32.68
CA ALA A 6 49.76 77.47 -32.74
C ALA A 6 48.63 76.64 -33.40
N ILE A 7 48.95 75.82 -34.41
CA ILE A 7 47.99 74.90 -35.05
C ILE A 7 47.67 73.70 -34.13
N LEU A 8 48.66 73.18 -33.40
CA LEU A 8 48.44 72.11 -32.42
C LEU A 8 47.66 72.58 -31.18
N SER A 9 47.89 73.80 -30.69
CA SER A 9 47.12 74.36 -29.57
C SER A 9 45.67 74.69 -29.93
N SER A 10 45.40 75.10 -31.19
CA SER A 10 44.04 75.34 -31.68
C SER A 10 43.28 74.03 -31.95
N MET A 11 43.94 72.99 -32.47
CA MET A 11 43.35 71.65 -32.55
C MET A 11 43.06 71.05 -31.15
N MET A 12 43.97 71.21 -30.17
CA MET A 12 43.74 70.71 -28.81
C MET A 12 42.57 71.41 -28.10
N MET A 13 42.39 72.73 -28.28
CA MET A 13 41.24 73.44 -27.71
C MET A 13 39.91 73.02 -28.35
N ILE A 14 39.87 72.75 -29.66
CA ILE A 14 38.65 72.28 -30.34
C ILE A 14 38.29 70.84 -29.92
N THR A 15 39.28 69.97 -29.69
CA THR A 15 39.02 68.61 -29.18
C THR A 15 38.68 68.54 -27.69
N THR A 16 39.13 69.51 -26.87
CA THR A 16 38.82 69.51 -25.42
C THR A 16 37.51 70.22 -25.08
N ALA A 17 37.09 71.22 -25.86
CA ALA A 17 35.78 71.87 -25.67
C ALA A 17 34.58 71.06 -26.21
N SER A 18 34.81 70.05 -27.06
CA SER A 18 33.75 69.19 -27.62
C SER A 18 33.50 67.88 -26.86
N LEU A 19 34.36 67.52 -25.89
CA LEU A 19 34.18 66.31 -25.08
C LEU A 19 33.14 66.39 -23.93
N PRO A 20 32.75 67.57 -23.40
CA PRO A 20 31.64 67.62 -22.43
C PRO A 20 30.24 67.53 -23.05
N ILE A 21 30.09 67.74 -24.37
CA ILE A 21 28.75 67.78 -25.01
C ILE A 21 28.35 66.42 -25.62
N ILE A 22 29.28 65.47 -25.80
CA ILE A 22 28.95 64.10 -26.24
C ILE A 22 28.84 63.10 -25.05
N ALA A 23 29.19 63.51 -23.83
CA ALA A 23 29.14 62.65 -22.63
C ALA A 23 27.84 62.78 -21.78
N CYS A 24 26.89 63.64 -22.14
CA CYS A 24 25.60 63.77 -21.46
C CYS A 24 24.41 63.39 -22.35
N HIS A 25 24.47 62.19 -22.93
CA HIS A 25 23.24 61.45 -23.25
C HIS A 25 23.38 60.05 -22.68
N THR A 26 22.94 59.85 -21.44
CA THR A 26 22.52 58.54 -20.97
C THR A 26 21.41 58.08 -21.92
N LYS A 27 21.76 57.26 -22.92
CA LYS A 27 20.76 56.56 -23.73
C LYS A 27 20.01 55.63 -22.80
N GLU A 28 18.86 56.07 -22.31
CA GLU A 28 17.98 55.26 -21.49
C GLU A 28 17.46 54.08 -22.29
N HIS A 29 17.79 52.88 -21.82
CA HIS A 29 17.41 51.64 -22.46
C HIS A 29 15.88 51.46 -22.37
N LYS A 30 15.19 51.43 -23.51
CA LYS A 30 13.79 50.99 -23.59
C LYS A 30 13.81 49.46 -23.67
N PHE A 31 13.20 48.78 -22.70
CA PHE A 31 13.03 47.34 -22.81
C PHE A 31 11.93 47.05 -23.83
N GLU A 32 12.20 46.18 -24.80
CA GLU A 32 11.21 45.83 -25.84
C GLU A 32 10.25 44.74 -25.36
N ASN A 33 10.70 43.85 -24.47
CA ASN A 33 9.92 42.70 -23.97
C ASN A 33 9.85 42.68 -22.43
N ASN A 34 8.89 41.90 -21.89
CA ASN A 34 8.72 41.63 -20.45
C ASN A 34 8.49 42.89 -19.60
N ASN A 35 7.58 43.75 -20.04
CA ASN A 35 7.32 45.05 -19.38
C ASN A 35 6.05 45.08 -18.54
N SER A 36 5.21 44.05 -18.61
CA SER A 36 4.04 43.99 -17.75
C SER A 36 4.46 43.84 -16.28
N ILE A 37 4.11 44.85 -15.49
CA ILE A 37 4.32 44.87 -14.04
C ILE A 37 3.52 43.73 -13.42
N THR A 38 2.25 43.58 -13.80
CA THR A 38 1.36 42.51 -13.32
C THR A 38 1.93 41.12 -13.59
N ASN A 39 2.40 40.85 -14.81
CA ASN A 39 2.98 39.54 -15.12
C ASN A 39 4.31 39.31 -14.40
N THR A 40 5.10 40.36 -14.18
CA THR A 40 6.36 40.28 -13.40
C THR A 40 6.07 39.94 -11.95
N GLN A 41 5.13 40.65 -11.33
CA GLN A 41 4.69 40.43 -9.95
C GLN A 41 4.10 39.03 -9.77
N THR A 42 3.24 38.59 -10.68
CA THR A 42 2.68 37.23 -10.70
C THR A 42 3.77 36.16 -10.84
N SER A 43 4.75 36.36 -11.71
CA SER A 43 5.90 35.44 -11.87
C SER A 43 6.73 35.36 -10.59
N ALA A 44 6.99 36.50 -9.94
CA ALA A 44 7.73 36.57 -8.68
C ALA A 44 6.98 35.85 -7.55
N SER A 45 5.67 36.06 -7.43
CA SER A 45 4.81 35.41 -6.42
C SER A 45 4.73 33.90 -6.60
N LEU A 46 4.61 33.41 -7.84
CA LEU A 46 4.62 31.96 -8.13
C LEU A 46 5.95 31.32 -7.73
N PHE A 47 7.08 31.94 -8.10
CA PHE A 47 8.40 31.46 -7.70
C PHE A 47 8.61 31.51 -6.17
N ALA A 48 8.19 32.60 -5.53
CA ALA A 48 8.27 32.74 -4.07
C ALA A 48 7.45 31.66 -3.35
N LYS A 49 6.25 31.34 -3.83
CA LYS A 49 5.42 30.25 -3.30
C LYS A 49 6.16 28.91 -3.40
N GLU A 50 6.74 28.57 -4.55
CA GLU A 50 7.49 27.32 -4.74
C GLU A 50 8.65 27.19 -3.74
N LEU A 51 9.43 28.25 -3.57
CA LEU A 51 10.59 28.28 -2.69
C LEU A 51 10.20 28.23 -1.21
N ILE A 52 9.17 29.00 -0.81
CA ILE A 52 8.64 29.00 0.56
C ILE A 52 8.10 27.62 0.92
N LEU A 53 7.35 26.98 0.01
CA LEU A 53 6.81 25.64 0.25
C LEU A 53 7.92 24.61 0.42
N ALA A 54 8.95 24.64 -0.42
CA ALA A 54 10.10 23.75 -0.30
C ALA A 54 10.79 23.87 1.07
N ASP A 55 11.01 25.11 1.52
CA ASP A 55 11.66 25.41 2.81
C ASP A 55 10.78 25.07 4.03
N GLN A 56 9.48 25.41 3.99
CA GLN A 56 8.55 25.15 5.10
C GLN A 56 8.25 23.65 5.27
N LEU A 57 8.21 22.90 4.17
CA LEU A 57 7.94 21.47 4.17
C LEU A 57 9.21 20.63 4.28
N GLY A 58 10.39 21.25 4.16
CA GLY A 58 11.68 20.56 4.25
C GLY A 58 11.89 19.53 3.16
N ILE A 59 11.52 19.86 1.91
CA ILE A 59 11.58 19.02 0.71
C ILE A 59 12.37 19.72 -0.40
N ASN A 60 12.78 18.96 -1.41
CA ASN A 60 13.56 19.51 -2.51
C ASN A 60 12.73 20.48 -3.36
N LEU A 61 13.27 21.67 -3.66
CA LEU A 61 12.59 22.66 -4.51
C LEU A 61 12.19 22.09 -5.88
N LYS A 62 13.00 21.19 -6.46
CA LYS A 62 12.68 20.54 -7.73
C LYS A 62 11.43 19.67 -7.66
N GLU A 63 11.14 19.05 -6.51
CA GLU A 63 9.93 18.24 -6.35
C GLU A 63 8.68 19.13 -6.40
N ILE A 64 8.71 20.30 -5.74
CA ILE A 64 7.64 21.30 -5.82
C ILE A 64 7.50 21.87 -7.25
N GLN A 65 8.62 22.21 -7.89
CA GLN A 65 8.62 22.72 -9.26
C GLN A 65 8.07 21.71 -10.27
N ASN A 66 8.48 20.45 -10.17
CA ASN A 66 7.97 19.38 -11.04
C ASN A 66 6.47 19.16 -10.84
N ARG A 67 5.96 19.30 -9.61
CA ARG A 67 4.52 19.21 -9.33
C ARG A 67 3.74 20.38 -9.90
N ASN A 68 4.23 21.61 -9.72
CA ASN A 68 3.58 22.80 -10.28
C ASN A 68 3.65 22.87 -11.81
N GLN A 69 4.67 22.27 -12.43
CA GLN A 69 4.71 22.10 -13.90
C GLN A 69 3.56 21.25 -14.44
N GLN A 70 2.92 20.43 -13.60
CA GLN A 70 1.79 19.57 -13.99
C GLN A 70 0.44 20.28 -13.83
N LYS A 71 0.38 21.43 -13.14
CA LYS A 71 -0.84 22.22 -12.99
C LYS A 71 -0.94 23.23 -14.13
N ASP A 72 -2.17 23.43 -14.61
CA ASP A 72 -2.48 24.53 -15.54
C ASP A 72 -2.16 25.88 -14.87
N LEU A 73 -1.53 26.78 -15.63
CA LEU A 73 -1.21 28.12 -15.15
C LEU A 73 -2.48 28.85 -14.68
N ALA A 74 -3.61 28.69 -15.37
CA ALA A 74 -4.88 29.31 -14.96
C ALA A 74 -5.34 28.83 -13.56
N LEU A 75 -5.26 27.53 -13.30
CA LEU A 75 -5.58 26.98 -11.98
C LEU A 75 -4.63 27.48 -10.88
N LEU A 76 -3.33 27.56 -11.18
CA LEU A 76 -2.34 28.09 -10.24
C LEU A 76 -2.58 29.56 -9.90
N LEU A 77 -2.99 30.36 -10.90
CA LEU A 77 -3.35 31.77 -10.73
C LEU A 77 -4.62 31.92 -9.88
N ASP A 78 -5.64 31.12 -10.12
CA ASP A 78 -6.88 31.10 -9.33
C ASP A 78 -6.59 30.68 -7.86
N GLU A 79 -5.81 29.62 -7.65
CA GLU A 79 -5.37 29.15 -6.32
C GLU A 79 -4.54 30.18 -5.54
N THR A 80 -3.97 31.17 -6.24
CA THR A 80 -3.11 32.20 -5.64
C THR A 80 -3.73 33.60 -5.69
N ASN A 81 -4.95 33.73 -6.24
CA ASN A 81 -5.59 35.01 -6.51
C ASN A 81 -4.68 35.99 -7.29
N LEU A 82 -3.85 35.44 -8.18
CA LEU A 82 -2.96 36.21 -9.06
C LEU A 82 -3.62 36.38 -10.43
N LYS A 83 -3.22 37.44 -11.16
CA LYS A 83 -3.78 37.74 -12.49
C LYS A 83 -2.66 37.96 -13.49
N LEU A 84 -2.96 37.70 -14.76
CA LEU A 84 -2.11 38.06 -15.87
C LEU A 84 -2.69 39.26 -16.62
N ASP A 85 -1.81 40.11 -17.10
CA ASP A 85 -2.09 41.13 -18.09
C ASP A 85 -2.00 40.51 -19.49
N ASN A 86 -3.17 40.16 -20.02
CA ASN A 86 -3.33 39.50 -21.32
C ASN A 86 -2.99 40.41 -22.52
N ASN A 87 -2.72 41.70 -22.28
CA ASN A 87 -2.28 42.62 -23.33
C ASN A 87 -0.77 42.51 -23.62
N ASP A 88 0.00 41.82 -22.78
CA ASP A 88 1.41 41.55 -23.05
C ASP A 88 1.56 40.47 -24.13
N SER A 89 2.04 40.86 -25.32
CA SER A 89 2.25 39.94 -26.44
C SER A 89 3.23 38.81 -26.12
N ASN A 90 4.07 38.97 -25.08
CA ASN A 90 5.08 38.00 -24.68
C ASN A 90 4.51 36.76 -23.95
N ILE A 91 3.23 36.77 -23.54
CA ILE A 91 2.62 35.66 -22.79
C ILE A 91 1.59 34.85 -23.56
N LYS A 92 1.31 35.19 -24.83
CA LYS A 92 0.23 34.57 -25.65
C LYS A 92 0.34 33.04 -25.83
N ASN A 93 1.54 32.47 -25.66
CA ASN A 93 1.81 31.04 -25.83
C ASN A 93 2.38 30.37 -24.56
N ILE A 94 2.25 31.02 -23.39
CA ILE A 94 2.78 30.47 -22.13
C ILE A 94 1.69 29.65 -21.44
N SER A 95 2.00 28.40 -21.12
CA SER A 95 1.03 27.43 -20.58
C SER A 95 1.37 26.92 -19.17
N SER A 96 2.56 27.22 -18.66
CA SER A 96 3.02 26.74 -17.34
C SER A 96 3.67 27.84 -16.50
N SER A 97 3.66 27.65 -15.17
CA SER A 97 4.32 28.58 -14.23
C SER A 97 5.79 28.77 -14.52
N ASN A 98 6.49 27.70 -14.89
CA ASN A 98 7.92 27.74 -15.18
C ASN A 98 8.23 28.46 -16.51
N GLU A 99 7.39 28.33 -17.53
CA GLU A 99 7.53 29.12 -18.76
C GLU A 99 7.31 30.61 -18.46
N LEU A 100 6.32 30.94 -17.63
CA LEU A 100 6.04 32.31 -17.20
C LEU A 100 7.22 32.89 -16.38
N ILE A 101 7.70 32.16 -15.38
CA ILE A 101 8.85 32.55 -14.56
C ILE A 101 10.08 32.72 -15.45
N ASN A 102 10.38 31.76 -16.33
CA ASN A 102 11.54 31.85 -17.23
C ASN A 102 11.38 32.96 -18.28
N GLN A 103 10.16 33.38 -18.60
CA GLN A 103 9.93 34.50 -19.51
C GLN A 103 10.39 35.81 -18.86
N TYR A 104 10.02 36.06 -17.61
CA TYR A 104 10.32 37.32 -16.90
C TYR A 104 11.64 37.29 -16.11
N PHE A 105 12.11 36.13 -15.67
CA PHE A 105 13.29 35.98 -14.80
C PHE A 105 14.39 35.15 -15.46
N GLU A 106 15.65 35.48 -15.17
CA GLU A 106 16.78 34.65 -15.56
C GLU A 106 16.79 33.35 -14.74
N LYS A 107 16.80 32.23 -15.47
CA LYS A 107 16.83 30.89 -14.89
C LYS A 107 18.00 30.76 -13.92
N ASP A 108 17.73 30.16 -12.77
CA ASP A 108 18.74 29.87 -11.73
C ASP A 108 19.43 31.08 -11.09
N SER A 109 18.96 32.31 -11.34
CA SER A 109 19.54 33.52 -10.70
C SER A 109 19.52 33.49 -9.17
N TYR A 110 18.61 32.73 -8.57
CA TYR A 110 18.52 32.51 -7.13
C TYR A 110 19.59 31.55 -6.55
N LYS A 111 20.27 30.75 -7.38
CA LYS A 111 21.22 29.71 -6.91
C LYS A 111 22.58 30.27 -6.46
N ASN A 112 22.83 31.55 -6.68
CA ASN A 112 24.07 32.17 -6.21
C ASN A 112 24.06 32.22 -4.67
N LYS A 113 25.18 31.80 -4.05
CA LYS A 113 25.33 31.73 -2.58
C LYS A 113 25.13 33.09 -1.88
N ASP A 114 25.41 34.18 -2.58
CA ASP A 114 25.23 35.53 -2.06
C ASP A 114 23.79 36.07 -2.22
N VAL A 115 22.95 35.34 -2.97
CA VAL A 115 21.54 35.71 -3.23
C VAL A 115 20.61 34.99 -2.25
N LEU A 116 20.82 33.71 -1.96
CA LEU A 116 19.95 32.92 -1.09
C LEU A 116 20.45 32.88 0.36
N ASP A 117 19.61 33.31 1.30
CA ASP A 117 19.90 33.21 2.73
C ASP A 117 20.08 31.76 3.19
N SER A 118 21.18 31.52 3.91
CA SER A 118 21.54 30.24 4.52
C SER A 118 20.48 29.61 5.44
N LYS A 119 19.53 30.41 5.95
CA LYS A 119 18.38 29.92 6.75
C LYS A 119 17.34 29.17 5.91
N ILE A 120 17.37 29.32 4.59
CA ILE A 120 16.45 28.68 3.65
C ILE A 120 17.05 27.35 3.19
N LYS A 121 16.37 26.24 3.48
CA LYS A 121 16.85 24.89 3.16
C LYS A 121 16.08 24.29 2.00
N LEU A 122 16.73 24.18 0.84
CA LEU A 122 16.10 23.72 -0.41
C LEU A 122 16.58 22.34 -0.91
N ASP A 123 17.60 21.76 -0.26
CA ASP A 123 18.26 20.50 -0.64
C ASP A 123 18.20 19.42 0.47
N THR A 124 17.09 19.34 1.19
CA THR A 124 16.90 18.39 2.31
C THR A 124 16.72 16.94 1.83
N GLN A 125 17.32 15.98 2.54
CA GLN A 125 17.23 14.53 2.26
C GLN A 125 15.96 13.84 2.82
N LYS A 126 15.08 14.56 3.51
CA LYS A 126 13.86 13.96 4.07
C LYS A 126 12.91 13.58 2.92
N LYS A 127 12.87 12.29 2.61
CA LYS A 127 11.85 11.67 1.75
C LYS A 127 10.76 11.02 2.62
N LEU A 128 9.57 10.88 2.04
CA LEU A 128 8.39 10.28 2.66
C LEU A 128 8.68 8.88 3.23
N ASP A 129 8.64 8.76 4.56
CA ASP A 129 8.82 7.50 5.27
C ASP A 129 7.47 6.73 5.29
N ASN A 130 7.40 5.56 4.64
CA ASN A 130 6.18 4.76 4.54
C ASN A 130 6.24 3.51 5.48
N PRO A 131 5.24 3.30 6.36
CA PRO A 131 5.25 2.25 7.37
C PRO A 131 4.88 0.86 6.85
N LEU A 132 4.08 0.80 5.78
CA LEU A 132 3.64 -0.47 5.18
C LEU A 132 4.87 -1.24 4.67
N PHE A 133 5.90 -0.53 4.23
CA PHE A 133 7.16 -1.10 3.75
C PHE A 133 8.18 -1.37 4.88
N LYS A 134 8.04 -0.69 6.02
CA LYS A 134 8.77 -1.00 7.26
C LYS A 134 8.30 -2.31 7.88
N LEU A 135 7.00 -2.63 7.74
CA LEU A 135 6.42 -3.94 8.09
C LEU A 135 6.97 -5.08 7.21
N LEU A 136 7.38 -4.77 5.98
CA LEU A 136 7.98 -5.70 5.01
C LEU A 136 9.51 -5.67 4.97
N GLY A 137 10.16 -4.82 5.76
CA GLY A 137 11.62 -4.75 5.88
C GLY A 137 12.37 -4.20 4.65
N LEU A 138 11.76 -3.29 3.88
CA LEU A 138 12.37 -2.64 2.72
C LEU A 138 12.96 -1.26 3.09
N SER A 139 14.10 -0.89 2.50
CA SER A 139 14.74 0.44 2.67
C SER A 139 14.21 1.51 1.71
N ILE A 140 14.36 2.79 2.09
CA ILE A 140 13.86 4.00 1.40
C ILE A 140 14.39 4.17 -0.04
N THR A 141 15.58 3.64 -0.36
CA THR A 141 16.10 3.63 -1.74
C THR A 141 15.41 2.61 -2.65
N ASP A 142 14.75 1.62 -2.06
CA ASP A 142 14.12 0.50 -2.75
C ASP A 142 12.59 0.65 -2.77
N SER A 143 12.05 1.58 -1.96
CA SER A 143 10.67 2.06 -2.07
C SER A 143 10.46 2.85 -3.36
N ASP A 144 11.43 3.70 -3.74
CA ASP A 144 11.37 4.42 -5.02
C ASP A 144 11.36 3.42 -6.17
N LYS A 145 12.14 2.34 -6.10
CA LYS A 145 12.19 1.33 -7.16
C LYS A 145 10.98 0.42 -7.19
N PHE A 146 10.46 -0.05 -6.05
CA PHE A 146 9.27 -0.90 -5.99
C PHE A 146 7.98 -0.12 -6.26
N ILE A 147 7.87 1.11 -5.75
CA ILE A 147 6.76 2.02 -6.08
C ILE A 147 6.93 2.47 -7.53
N ASP A 148 8.12 2.78 -8.03
CA ASP A 148 8.30 3.04 -9.46
C ASP A 148 8.02 1.80 -10.27
N ASP A 149 8.36 0.58 -9.86
CA ASP A 149 8.11 -0.62 -10.67
C ASP A 149 6.62 -0.99 -10.65
N ILE A 150 5.95 -0.89 -9.51
CA ILE A 150 4.49 -1.05 -9.39
C ILE A 150 3.75 0.11 -10.05
N THR A 151 4.16 1.35 -9.86
CA THR A 151 3.57 2.53 -10.51
C THR A 151 3.91 2.53 -11.98
N ASN A 152 5.07 2.09 -12.43
CA ASN A 152 5.39 1.94 -13.84
C ASN A 152 4.57 0.79 -14.44
N LEU A 153 4.34 -0.32 -13.73
CA LEU A 153 3.46 -1.38 -14.19
C LEU A 153 2.01 -0.89 -14.27
N LEU A 154 1.49 -0.35 -13.17
CA LEU A 154 0.13 0.19 -13.02
C LEU A 154 -0.12 1.39 -13.93
N THR A 155 0.88 2.23 -14.18
CA THR A 155 0.77 3.39 -15.07
C THR A 155 1.02 3.01 -16.52
N LEU A 156 1.82 1.98 -16.82
CA LEU A 156 1.83 1.35 -18.16
C LEU A 156 0.46 0.72 -18.46
N LEU A 157 -0.16 0.10 -17.46
CA LEU A 157 -1.50 -0.47 -17.53
C LEU A 157 -2.58 0.63 -17.75
N VAL A 158 -2.47 1.79 -17.09
CA VAL A 158 -3.37 2.96 -17.24
C VAL A 158 -3.13 3.75 -18.54
N ASN A 159 -1.87 3.97 -18.93
CA ASN A 159 -1.49 4.85 -20.05
C ASN A 159 -1.44 4.17 -21.41
N LEU A 160 -1.77 2.88 -21.44
CA LEU A 160 -2.10 2.21 -22.69
C LEU A 160 -3.54 2.51 -23.11
N ASN A 161 -4.38 3.21 -22.32
CA ASN A 161 -5.78 3.50 -22.65
C ASN A 161 -6.10 4.99 -22.93
N PRO A 162 -6.22 5.43 -24.20
CA PRO A 162 -6.68 6.76 -24.56
C PRO A 162 -8.21 6.93 -24.59
N MET A 163 -8.99 6.02 -24.02
CA MET A 163 -10.46 6.19 -23.92
C MET A 163 -10.95 6.74 -22.57
N PHE A 164 -10.04 6.98 -21.60
CA PHE A 164 -10.31 7.83 -20.43
C PHE A 164 -10.46 9.32 -20.76
N ILE A 165 -10.38 9.65 -22.04
CA ILE A 165 -10.21 10.97 -22.61
C ILE A 165 -11.56 11.69 -22.87
N SER A 166 -12.69 11.20 -22.37
CA SER A 166 -13.96 11.96 -22.37
C SER A 166 -14.52 12.00 -20.95
N SER A 167 -14.38 13.09 -20.18
CA SER A 167 -14.93 14.42 -20.49
C SER A 167 -14.02 15.65 -20.27
N ASN A 168 -12.75 15.51 -19.91
CA ASN A 168 -11.86 16.66 -19.63
C ASN A 168 -10.56 16.64 -20.46
N PHE A 169 -10.67 16.84 -21.78
CA PHE A 169 -9.61 16.59 -22.77
C PHE A 169 -8.36 17.50 -22.63
N ASP A 170 -8.43 18.68 -21.99
CA ASP A 170 -7.28 19.60 -22.01
C ASP A 170 -6.28 19.42 -20.84
N GLN A 171 -6.68 18.83 -19.71
CA GLN A 171 -5.79 18.61 -18.56
C GLN A 171 -4.98 17.31 -18.59
N SER A 172 -5.46 16.26 -19.28
CA SER A 172 -4.80 14.95 -19.27
C SER A 172 -3.71 14.79 -20.34
N ASN A 173 -3.74 15.60 -21.41
CA ASN A 173 -2.82 15.49 -22.54
C ASN A 173 -1.37 15.90 -22.17
N THR A 174 -1.20 16.94 -21.36
CA THR A 174 0.10 17.43 -20.86
C THR A 174 0.70 16.50 -19.81
N THR A 175 -0.15 15.94 -18.94
CA THR A 175 0.22 14.90 -17.97
C THR A 175 0.70 13.64 -18.68
N LEU A 176 0.02 13.20 -19.74
CA LEU A 176 0.46 12.08 -20.56
C LEU A 176 1.77 12.37 -21.31
N GLN A 177 1.93 13.53 -21.94
CA GLN A 177 3.17 13.88 -22.63
C GLN A 177 4.37 14.04 -21.67
N SER A 178 4.18 14.66 -20.51
CA SER A 178 5.23 14.76 -19.47
C SER A 178 5.54 13.39 -18.86
N PHE A 179 4.51 12.55 -18.66
CA PHE A 179 4.67 11.18 -18.21
C PHE A 179 5.49 10.37 -19.21
N PHE A 180 5.13 10.33 -20.50
CA PHE A 180 5.91 9.63 -21.54
C PHE A 180 7.36 10.11 -21.62
N LYS A 181 7.61 11.40 -21.36
CA LYS A 181 8.96 11.97 -21.26
C LYS A 181 9.73 11.47 -20.03
N ASN A 182 9.02 11.25 -18.92
CA ASN A 182 9.56 10.79 -17.62
C ASN A 182 9.72 9.27 -17.50
N ILE A 183 8.83 8.46 -18.11
CA ILE A 183 9.01 7.00 -18.26
C ILE A 183 9.88 6.64 -19.47
N LYS A 184 10.21 7.57 -20.37
CA LYS A 184 11.13 7.31 -21.50
C LYS A 184 12.42 6.56 -21.07
N PRO A 185 13.08 6.89 -19.94
CA PRO A 185 14.23 6.15 -19.44
C PRO A 185 13.87 4.76 -18.90
N SER A 186 12.76 4.60 -18.19
CA SER A 186 12.30 3.32 -17.60
C SER A 186 11.78 2.36 -18.66
N LEU A 187 11.01 2.86 -19.64
CA LEU A 187 10.68 2.16 -20.87
C LEU A 187 11.95 1.79 -21.63
N LYS A 188 12.94 2.68 -21.73
CA LYS A 188 14.23 2.34 -22.34
C LYS A 188 14.94 1.22 -21.55
N THR A 189 14.88 1.18 -20.22
CA THR A 189 15.46 0.11 -19.39
C THR A 189 14.71 -1.21 -19.56
N LEU A 190 13.37 -1.18 -19.57
CA LEU A 190 12.50 -2.32 -19.84
C LEU A 190 12.69 -2.83 -21.28
N PHE A 191 12.68 -1.93 -22.28
CA PHE A 191 12.95 -2.26 -23.68
C PHE A 191 14.41 -2.66 -23.91
N ASN A 192 15.37 -2.22 -23.10
CA ASN A 192 16.75 -2.70 -23.15
C ASN A 192 16.88 -4.08 -22.50
N SER A 193 16.16 -4.38 -21.41
CA SER A 193 16.15 -5.73 -20.82
C SER A 193 15.43 -6.74 -21.72
N ILE A 194 14.36 -6.30 -22.38
CA ILE A 194 13.64 -7.03 -23.43
C ILE A 194 14.55 -7.17 -24.66
N SER A 195 15.11 -6.09 -25.22
CA SER A 195 15.89 -6.17 -26.47
C SER A 195 17.28 -6.81 -26.33
N ASN A 196 17.85 -6.89 -25.13
CA ASN A 196 19.11 -7.61 -24.88
C ASN A 196 18.89 -9.09 -24.51
N SER A 197 17.65 -9.49 -24.21
CA SER A 197 17.28 -10.89 -24.09
C SER A 197 17.13 -11.49 -25.49
N LYS A 198 18.05 -12.40 -25.88
CA LYS A 198 17.92 -13.15 -27.15
C LYS A 198 16.63 -13.99 -27.23
N ASP A 199 15.87 -14.11 -26.13
CA ASP A 199 14.79 -15.07 -25.92
C ASP A 199 13.54 -14.47 -25.24
N VAL A 200 13.21 -13.19 -25.45
CA VAL A 200 12.00 -12.53 -24.87
C VAL A 200 10.72 -13.36 -25.01
N VAL A 201 10.47 -13.91 -26.20
CA VAL A 201 9.26 -14.71 -26.46
C VAL A 201 9.27 -15.99 -25.63
N LYS A 202 10.44 -16.60 -25.43
CA LYS A 202 10.60 -17.76 -24.56
C LYS A 202 10.38 -17.36 -23.09
N ASN A 203 10.97 -16.27 -22.63
CA ASN A 203 10.77 -15.78 -21.26
C ASN A 203 9.31 -15.38 -20.96
N VAL A 204 8.62 -14.73 -21.90
CA VAL A 204 7.20 -14.37 -21.75
C VAL A 204 6.31 -15.61 -21.81
N LYS A 205 6.61 -16.59 -22.69
CA LYS A 205 5.92 -17.88 -22.71
C LYS A 205 6.12 -18.64 -21.40
N GLU A 206 7.35 -18.75 -20.91
CA GLU A 206 7.66 -19.39 -19.62
C GLU A 206 7.00 -18.66 -18.44
N PHE A 207 6.95 -17.33 -18.46
CA PHE A 207 6.23 -16.52 -17.47
C PHE A 207 4.72 -16.79 -17.52
N GLN A 208 4.14 -16.85 -18.71
CA GLN A 208 2.71 -17.13 -18.90
C GLN A 208 2.33 -18.56 -18.52
N GLU A 209 3.12 -19.55 -18.93
CA GLU A 209 2.92 -20.95 -18.54
C GLU A 209 2.94 -21.10 -17.02
N LYS A 210 3.73 -20.27 -16.33
CA LYS A 210 3.69 -20.17 -14.86
C LYS A 210 2.47 -19.41 -14.35
N LEU A 211 2.03 -18.37 -15.05
CA LEU A 211 1.01 -17.43 -14.59
C LEU A 211 -0.42 -17.96 -14.68
N ASP A 212 -0.78 -18.71 -15.73
CA ASP A 212 -2.13 -19.28 -15.92
C ASP A 212 -2.35 -20.46 -14.96
N VAL A 213 -2.82 -20.15 -13.75
CA VAL A 213 -2.99 -21.17 -12.69
C VAL A 213 -4.06 -22.21 -13.04
N ASN A 214 -5.03 -21.84 -13.89
CA ASN A 214 -6.10 -22.75 -14.34
C ASN A 214 -5.53 -23.90 -15.17
N VAL A 215 -4.50 -23.61 -15.97
CA VAL A 215 -3.82 -24.59 -16.81
C VAL A 215 -2.71 -25.30 -16.05
N LYS A 216 -1.81 -24.55 -15.41
CA LYS A 216 -0.63 -25.12 -14.74
C LYS A 216 -1.00 -26.00 -13.56
N TYR A 217 -1.99 -25.58 -12.78
CA TYR A 217 -2.41 -26.27 -11.56
C TYR A 217 -3.82 -26.88 -11.72
N LYS A 218 -4.20 -27.28 -12.94
CA LYS A 218 -5.52 -27.86 -13.24
C LYS A 218 -5.90 -29.05 -12.35
N ASP A 219 -4.91 -29.82 -11.90
CA ASP A 219 -5.10 -31.04 -11.10
C ASP A 219 -5.09 -30.73 -9.59
N LEU A 220 -4.81 -29.49 -9.19
CA LEU A 220 -4.93 -29.05 -7.80
C LEU A 220 -6.39 -29.14 -7.36
N LYS A 221 -6.63 -29.79 -6.22
CA LYS A 221 -7.96 -29.87 -5.64
C LYS A 221 -8.40 -28.52 -5.11
N VAL A 222 -9.70 -28.25 -5.14
CA VAL A 222 -10.24 -26.96 -4.67
C VAL A 222 -10.10 -26.77 -3.15
N GLU A 223 -10.02 -27.87 -2.39
CA GLU A 223 -9.76 -27.84 -0.94
C GLU A 223 -8.35 -27.31 -0.61
N ASP A 224 -7.41 -27.41 -1.56
CA ASP A 224 -6.01 -26.98 -1.39
C ASP A 224 -5.74 -25.56 -1.93
N LEU A 225 -6.77 -24.81 -2.36
CA LEU A 225 -6.61 -23.46 -2.91
C LEU A 225 -5.95 -22.49 -1.93
N ASP A 226 -6.23 -22.63 -0.63
CA ASP A 226 -5.64 -21.78 0.40
C ASP A 226 -4.13 -22.07 0.56
N ILE A 227 -3.69 -23.32 0.39
CA ILE A 227 -2.26 -23.69 0.38
C ILE A 227 -1.56 -23.00 -0.79
N ALA A 228 -2.15 -23.07 -1.98
CA ALA A 228 -1.60 -22.43 -3.18
C ALA A 228 -1.57 -20.89 -3.06
N PHE A 229 -2.63 -20.30 -2.51
CA PHE A 229 -2.70 -18.87 -2.21
C PHE A 229 -1.56 -18.42 -1.28
N TYR A 230 -1.40 -19.06 -0.11
CA TYR A 230 -0.36 -18.68 0.84
C TYR A 230 1.05 -18.95 0.31
N THR A 231 1.26 -20.07 -0.39
CA THR A 231 2.55 -20.39 -1.00
C THR A 231 2.94 -19.31 -2.01
N SER A 232 1.99 -18.86 -2.84
CA SER A 232 2.23 -17.77 -3.79
C SER A 232 2.53 -16.45 -3.08
N LEU A 233 1.77 -16.11 -2.03
CA LEU A 233 2.02 -14.90 -1.25
C LEU A 233 3.41 -14.90 -0.59
N ILE A 234 3.80 -16.03 0.03
CA ILE A 234 5.12 -16.19 0.65
C ILE A 234 6.23 -16.11 -0.42
N ASN A 235 6.01 -16.68 -1.60
CA ASN A 235 6.95 -16.55 -2.72
C ASN A 235 7.09 -15.11 -3.22
N ALA A 236 5.99 -14.35 -3.28
CA ALA A 236 6.03 -12.95 -3.64
C ALA A 236 6.83 -12.13 -2.62
N ILE A 237 6.55 -12.33 -1.32
CA ILE A 237 7.25 -11.66 -0.22
C ILE A 237 8.74 -12.02 -0.24
N GLY A 238 9.07 -13.32 -0.30
CA GLY A 238 10.45 -13.77 -0.26
C GLY A 238 11.26 -13.37 -1.49
N SER A 239 10.63 -13.27 -2.66
CA SER A 239 11.31 -12.76 -3.87
C SER A 239 11.67 -11.27 -3.76
N GLY A 240 10.88 -10.50 -3.01
CA GLY A 240 11.18 -9.09 -2.69
C GLY A 240 12.32 -8.90 -1.69
N LEU A 241 12.73 -9.97 -1.00
CA LEU A 241 13.71 -9.94 0.07
C LEU A 241 15.02 -10.64 -0.33
N ASN A 242 16.14 -9.94 -0.17
CA ASN A 242 17.50 -10.43 -0.42
C ASN A 242 17.97 -11.29 0.75
N GLN A 243 17.38 -12.47 0.85
CA GLN A 243 17.78 -13.49 1.81
C GLN A 243 18.40 -14.68 1.08
N LYS A 244 19.67 -14.96 1.38
CA LYS A 244 20.42 -16.07 0.76
C LYS A 244 19.78 -17.45 0.99
N GLU A 245 19.02 -17.58 2.08
CA GLU A 245 18.39 -18.84 2.48
C GLU A 245 16.97 -19.02 1.91
N PHE A 246 16.37 -17.97 1.37
CA PHE A 246 15.05 -18.05 0.78
C PHE A 246 15.10 -18.72 -0.59
N LYS A 247 14.17 -19.67 -0.81
CA LYS A 247 13.93 -20.30 -2.11
C LYS A 247 12.45 -20.31 -2.38
N ALA A 248 12.06 -19.94 -3.60
CA ALA A 248 10.66 -20.03 -4.00
C ALA A 248 10.18 -21.50 -3.94
N VAL A 249 9.01 -21.70 -3.33
CA VAL A 249 8.40 -23.01 -3.15
C VAL A 249 7.50 -23.30 -4.35
N GLU A 250 7.75 -24.39 -5.05
CA GLU A 250 6.87 -24.86 -6.10
C GLU A 250 5.66 -25.60 -5.52
N ILE A 251 4.47 -25.32 -6.05
CA ILE A 251 3.23 -26.00 -5.66
C ILE A 251 3.19 -27.37 -6.32
N ASP A 252 3.30 -28.42 -5.49
CA ASP A 252 3.13 -29.81 -5.89
C ASP A 252 1.66 -30.22 -5.72
N THR A 253 0.94 -30.39 -6.83
CA THR A 253 -0.49 -30.76 -6.81
C THR A 253 -0.75 -32.16 -6.29
N ASN A 254 0.26 -33.03 -6.25
CA ASN A 254 0.16 -34.38 -5.71
C ASN A 254 0.53 -34.44 -4.22
N ASN A 255 1.23 -33.43 -3.71
CA ASN A 255 1.66 -33.37 -2.31
C ASN A 255 1.58 -31.94 -1.74
N THR A 256 0.34 -31.47 -1.57
CA THR A 256 0.04 -30.11 -1.10
C THR A 256 0.47 -29.89 0.35
N ASN A 257 0.42 -30.92 1.20
CA ASN A 257 0.93 -30.84 2.57
C ASN A 257 2.44 -30.56 2.62
N LYS A 258 3.24 -31.23 1.77
CA LYS A 258 4.67 -30.92 1.65
C LYS A 258 4.91 -29.51 1.12
N THR A 259 4.08 -29.05 0.18
CA THR A 259 4.12 -27.65 -0.29
C THR A 259 3.91 -26.69 0.87
N LEU A 260 2.90 -26.92 1.71
CA LEU A 260 2.58 -26.09 2.87
C LEU A 260 3.72 -26.08 3.90
N ASP A 261 4.32 -27.24 4.21
CA ASP A 261 5.43 -27.32 5.15
C ASP A 261 6.67 -26.55 4.65
N ASN A 262 6.98 -26.66 3.35
CA ASN A 262 8.07 -25.88 2.73
C ASN A 262 7.78 -24.38 2.77
N ALA A 263 6.53 -23.97 2.49
CA ALA A 263 6.12 -22.57 2.55
C ALA A 263 6.23 -22.02 3.99
N ALA A 264 5.83 -22.82 4.99
CA ALA A 264 5.96 -22.48 6.39
C ALA A 264 7.43 -22.30 6.80
N GLU A 265 8.33 -23.19 6.36
CA GLU A 265 9.77 -23.08 6.61
C GLU A 265 10.33 -21.78 6.01
N MET A 266 9.96 -21.47 4.77
CA MET A 266 10.43 -20.24 4.11
C MET A 266 9.91 -18.99 4.83
N LEU A 267 8.64 -18.98 5.24
CA LEU A 267 8.07 -17.86 6.00
C LEU A 267 8.79 -17.63 7.33
N THR A 268 9.09 -18.70 8.07
CA THR A 268 9.85 -18.63 9.32
C THR A 268 11.25 -18.04 9.10
N LYS A 269 11.94 -18.43 8.03
CA LYS A 269 13.25 -17.86 7.66
C LYS A 269 13.16 -16.37 7.33
N LEU A 270 12.11 -15.98 6.59
CA LEU A 270 11.84 -14.59 6.23
C LEU A 270 11.66 -13.70 7.47
N ILE A 271 10.89 -14.16 8.45
CA ILE A 271 10.58 -13.42 9.69
C ILE A 271 11.80 -13.39 10.64
N SER A 272 12.66 -14.40 10.60
CA SER A 272 13.79 -14.54 11.53
C SER A 272 15.02 -13.71 11.17
N SER A 273 15.10 -13.17 9.96
CA SER A 273 16.30 -12.53 9.43
C SER A 273 16.07 -11.05 9.11
N PRO A 274 17.07 -10.17 9.30
CA PRO A 274 16.95 -8.78 8.87
C PRO A 274 16.73 -8.72 7.36
N ALA A 275 15.57 -8.21 6.98
CA ALA A 275 15.17 -8.04 5.61
C ALA A 275 16.02 -6.95 4.93
N LYS A 276 16.51 -7.27 3.73
CA LYS A 276 17.07 -6.30 2.78
C LYS A 276 16.31 -6.47 1.47
N PRO A 277 16.05 -5.41 0.72
CA PRO A 277 15.40 -5.51 -0.59
C PRO A 277 16.27 -6.28 -1.61
N ASN A 278 15.61 -7.03 -2.49
CA ASN A 278 16.25 -7.72 -3.60
C ASN A 278 16.01 -6.99 -4.92
N GLN A 279 17.09 -6.63 -5.63
CA GLN A 279 17.00 -5.97 -6.94
C GLN A 279 17.08 -7.02 -8.06
N GLY A 280 16.28 -6.88 -9.12
CA GLY A 280 16.32 -7.79 -10.28
C GLY A 280 15.37 -8.99 -10.19
N LYS A 281 14.45 -8.99 -9.22
CA LYS A 281 13.44 -10.05 -8.98
C LYS A 281 11.99 -9.61 -9.23
N GLU A 282 11.83 -8.49 -9.94
CA GLU A 282 10.54 -7.83 -10.16
C GLU A 282 9.53 -8.75 -10.86
N TRP A 283 9.97 -9.53 -11.86
CA TRP A 283 9.13 -10.50 -12.56
C TRP A 283 8.61 -11.63 -11.66
N ASP A 284 9.45 -12.13 -10.75
CA ASP A 284 9.05 -13.19 -9.83
C ASP A 284 8.00 -12.67 -8.83
N ILE A 285 8.20 -11.45 -8.30
CA ILE A 285 7.24 -10.80 -7.39
C ILE A 285 5.87 -10.62 -8.07
N ILE A 286 5.87 -10.11 -9.31
CA ILE A 286 4.64 -9.91 -10.10
C ILE A 286 3.96 -11.25 -10.36
N LEU A 287 4.71 -12.26 -10.82
CA LEU A 287 4.19 -13.59 -11.08
C LEU A 287 3.43 -14.15 -9.87
N TYR A 288 4.10 -14.19 -8.73
CA TYR A 288 3.55 -14.80 -7.51
C TYR A 288 2.40 -13.98 -6.92
N THR A 289 2.42 -12.66 -7.04
CA THR A 289 1.30 -11.79 -6.64
C THR A 289 0.06 -12.08 -7.48
N LEU A 290 0.23 -12.16 -8.80
CA LEU A 290 -0.88 -12.46 -9.70
C LEU A 290 -1.40 -13.89 -9.50
N GLN A 291 -0.54 -14.87 -9.22
CA GLN A 291 -0.97 -16.23 -8.85
C GLN A 291 -1.82 -16.21 -7.57
N ALA A 292 -1.40 -15.49 -6.53
CA ALA A 292 -2.17 -15.35 -5.29
C ALA A 292 -3.57 -14.75 -5.57
N LEU A 293 -3.64 -13.69 -6.37
CA LEU A 293 -4.92 -13.08 -6.78
C LEU A 293 -5.84 -14.04 -7.56
N GLN A 294 -5.26 -14.90 -8.40
CA GLN A 294 -6.03 -15.92 -9.11
C GLN A 294 -6.56 -17.01 -8.18
N PHE A 295 -5.74 -17.51 -7.24
CA PHE A 295 -6.17 -18.54 -6.29
C PHE A 295 -7.27 -18.03 -5.35
N ILE A 296 -7.15 -16.80 -4.84
CA ILE A 296 -8.22 -16.23 -4.00
C ILE A 296 -9.51 -16.01 -4.79
N GLN A 297 -9.42 -15.58 -6.06
CA GLN A 297 -10.60 -15.47 -6.91
C GLN A 297 -11.26 -16.82 -7.17
N LEU A 298 -10.47 -17.87 -7.45
CA LEU A 298 -10.98 -19.24 -7.62
C LEU A 298 -11.69 -19.71 -6.35
N LYS A 299 -11.09 -19.51 -5.18
CA LYS A 299 -11.69 -19.83 -3.88
C LYS A 299 -13.03 -19.12 -3.70
N LEU A 300 -13.07 -17.80 -3.88
CA LEU A 300 -14.30 -17.00 -3.75
C LEU A 300 -15.36 -17.41 -4.78
N SER A 301 -14.96 -17.80 -6.00
CA SER A 301 -15.90 -18.21 -7.03
C SER A 301 -16.74 -19.44 -6.66
N LEU A 302 -16.22 -20.31 -5.79
CA LEU A 302 -16.97 -21.44 -5.25
C LEU A 302 -18.20 -20.98 -4.44
N PHE A 303 -18.15 -19.77 -3.89
CA PHE A 303 -19.19 -19.16 -3.07
C PHE A 303 -20.06 -18.15 -3.82
N GLU A 304 -19.97 -18.06 -5.15
CA GLU A 304 -20.73 -17.06 -5.93
C GLU A 304 -22.24 -17.13 -5.64
N ASN A 305 -22.79 -18.34 -5.62
CA ASN A 305 -24.23 -18.57 -5.44
C ASN A 305 -24.73 -18.24 -4.02
N ILE A 306 -23.84 -18.14 -3.03
CA ILE A 306 -24.26 -17.85 -1.65
C ILE A 306 -24.22 -16.36 -1.33
N LYS A 307 -23.76 -15.49 -2.23
CA LYS A 307 -23.68 -14.03 -1.95
C LYS A 307 -25.03 -13.42 -1.60
N SER A 308 -26.12 -13.89 -2.22
CA SER A 308 -27.49 -13.43 -1.94
C SER A 308 -28.14 -14.09 -0.72
N HIS A 309 -27.53 -15.13 -0.15
CA HIS A 309 -28.07 -15.78 1.05
C HIS A 309 -27.81 -14.89 2.28
N VAL A 310 -28.85 -14.57 3.03
CA VAL A 310 -28.72 -13.87 4.32
C VAL A 310 -28.57 -14.93 5.41
N PRO A 311 -27.48 -14.93 6.19
CA PRO A 311 -27.29 -15.90 7.27
C PRO A 311 -28.41 -15.86 8.29
N THR A 312 -28.87 -17.03 8.74
CA THR A 312 -29.89 -17.16 9.80
C THR A 312 -29.30 -17.54 11.16
N SER A 313 -28.12 -18.16 11.17
CA SER A 313 -27.42 -18.58 12.38
C SER A 313 -25.90 -18.65 12.14
N ALA A 314 -25.13 -18.66 13.23
CA ALA A 314 -23.67 -18.79 13.16
C ALA A 314 -23.19 -20.10 12.52
N ASN A 315 -23.97 -21.18 12.62
CA ASN A 315 -23.61 -22.48 12.07
C ASN A 315 -24.25 -22.74 10.69
N ASN A 316 -25.04 -21.79 10.18
CA ASN A 316 -25.76 -21.86 8.90
C ASN A 316 -25.54 -20.54 8.12
N LEU A 317 -24.28 -20.18 7.90
CA LEU A 317 -23.87 -18.95 7.21
C LEU A 317 -24.04 -19.02 5.69
N PHE A 318 -24.06 -20.24 5.13
CA PHE A 318 -24.04 -20.48 3.70
C PHE A 318 -25.33 -21.10 3.17
N ASP A 319 -26.05 -21.85 4.01
CA ASP A 319 -27.25 -22.60 3.67
C ASP A 319 -28.12 -22.77 4.92
N ALA A 320 -29.44 -22.62 4.79
CA ALA A 320 -30.37 -22.69 5.92
C ALA A 320 -30.52 -24.12 6.49
N ASN A 321 -30.19 -25.16 5.72
CA ASN A 321 -30.43 -26.56 6.05
C ASN A 321 -29.14 -27.35 6.35
N LYS A 322 -27.97 -26.82 5.98
CA LYS A 322 -26.67 -27.48 6.19
C LYS A 322 -25.81 -26.69 7.17
N THR A 323 -25.07 -27.41 8.01
CA THR A 323 -24.02 -26.75 8.80
C THR A 323 -22.93 -26.20 7.88
N ASN A 324 -22.18 -25.20 8.34
CA ASN A 324 -21.11 -24.59 7.55
C ASN A 324 -20.09 -25.64 7.06
N GLN A 325 -19.66 -26.58 7.92
CA GLN A 325 -18.69 -27.61 7.56
C GLN A 325 -19.25 -28.64 6.58
N GLU A 326 -20.53 -29.03 6.73
CA GLU A 326 -21.21 -29.90 5.75
C GLU A 326 -21.30 -29.23 4.39
N PHE A 327 -21.66 -27.95 4.36
CA PHE A 327 -21.69 -27.16 3.14
C PHE A 327 -20.30 -27.10 2.48
N LEU A 328 -19.23 -26.82 3.24
CA LEU A 328 -17.87 -26.77 2.69
C LEU A 328 -17.38 -28.12 2.18
N THR A 329 -17.68 -29.20 2.90
CA THR A 329 -17.33 -30.57 2.50
C THR A 329 -17.98 -30.89 1.16
N ASP A 330 -19.28 -30.64 1.01
CA ASP A 330 -20.00 -30.83 -0.24
C ASP A 330 -19.52 -29.89 -1.35
N LEU A 331 -19.17 -28.64 -1.00
CA LEU A 331 -18.69 -27.64 -1.94
C LEU A 331 -17.37 -28.07 -2.57
N TYR A 332 -16.48 -28.72 -1.84
CA TYR A 332 -15.14 -29.09 -2.32
C TYR A 332 -15.04 -30.51 -2.88
N LYS A 333 -15.95 -31.39 -2.48
CA LYS A 333 -15.91 -32.83 -2.82
C LYS A 333 -15.68 -33.09 -4.31
N GLY A 334 -14.57 -33.78 -4.61
CA GLY A 334 -14.24 -34.27 -5.95
C GLY A 334 -13.92 -33.20 -6.99
N LYS A 335 -13.73 -31.93 -6.58
CA LYS A 335 -13.45 -30.83 -7.49
C LYS A 335 -11.96 -30.50 -7.54
N THR A 336 -11.48 -30.26 -8.75
CA THR A 336 -10.17 -29.66 -9.04
C THR A 336 -10.34 -28.31 -9.75
N ILE A 337 -9.27 -27.52 -9.82
CA ILE A 337 -9.24 -26.28 -10.60
C ILE A 337 -9.73 -26.53 -12.04
N GLY A 338 -9.25 -27.59 -12.69
CA GLY A 338 -9.64 -27.94 -14.06
C GLY A 338 -11.14 -28.23 -14.20
N SER A 339 -11.74 -28.85 -13.18
CA SER A 339 -13.17 -29.16 -13.18
C SER A 339 -14.05 -27.92 -13.03
N ILE A 340 -13.68 -26.96 -12.17
CA ILE A 340 -14.49 -25.76 -11.92
C ILE A 340 -14.29 -24.66 -12.97
N THR A 341 -13.11 -24.63 -13.61
CA THR A 341 -12.78 -23.64 -14.65
C THR A 341 -13.16 -24.11 -16.05
N GLN A 342 -13.48 -25.40 -16.22
CA GLN A 342 -13.79 -26.01 -17.52
C GLN A 342 -12.70 -25.75 -18.58
N LYS A 343 -11.42 -25.78 -18.16
CA LYS A 343 -10.23 -25.50 -19.00
C LYS A 343 -10.17 -24.08 -19.58
N ARG A 344 -10.93 -23.12 -19.03
CA ARG A 344 -10.78 -21.70 -19.38
C ARG A 344 -9.48 -21.17 -18.80
N SER A 345 -8.74 -20.37 -19.57
CA SER A 345 -7.57 -19.64 -19.07
C SER A 345 -7.92 -18.76 -17.88
N SER A 346 -6.95 -18.58 -16.99
CA SER A 346 -7.12 -17.70 -15.85
C SER A 346 -7.29 -16.23 -16.25
N SER A 347 -8.10 -15.54 -15.45
CA SER A 347 -8.27 -14.10 -15.50
C SER A 347 -8.38 -13.53 -14.10
N ILE A 348 -8.08 -12.25 -13.92
CA ILE A 348 -8.29 -11.54 -12.65
C ILE A 348 -9.37 -10.48 -12.85
N ASN A 349 -10.29 -10.41 -11.90
CA ASN A 349 -11.36 -9.44 -11.86
C ASN A 349 -11.49 -8.84 -10.46
N LEU A 350 -11.00 -7.61 -10.29
CA LEU A 350 -10.97 -6.94 -8.99
C LEU A 350 -12.36 -6.59 -8.48
N LYS A 351 -13.26 -6.11 -9.34
CA LYS A 351 -14.66 -5.85 -9.01
C LYS A 351 -15.35 -7.11 -8.48
N TYR A 352 -15.09 -8.26 -9.11
CA TYR A 352 -15.62 -9.54 -8.67
C TYR A 352 -15.11 -9.95 -7.29
N ILE A 353 -13.79 -9.91 -7.06
CA ILE A 353 -13.20 -10.23 -5.75
C ILE A 353 -13.80 -9.33 -4.67
N LEU A 354 -13.86 -8.02 -4.93
CA LEU A 354 -14.38 -7.04 -3.98
C LEU A 354 -15.90 -7.18 -3.74
N SER A 355 -16.66 -7.76 -4.68
CA SER A 355 -18.10 -8.00 -4.48
C SER A 355 -18.41 -8.81 -3.21
N PHE A 356 -17.52 -9.73 -2.82
CA PHE A 356 -17.69 -10.55 -1.60
C PHE A 356 -17.56 -9.73 -0.30
N PHE A 357 -16.94 -8.56 -0.36
CA PHE A 357 -16.75 -7.69 0.81
C PHE A 357 -17.92 -6.72 1.01
N LYS A 358 -18.77 -6.51 -0.01
CA LYS A 358 -19.80 -5.45 0.01
C LYS A 358 -20.77 -5.59 1.17
N SER A 359 -21.32 -6.78 1.40
CA SER A 359 -22.28 -7.01 2.49
C SER A 359 -21.67 -6.80 3.88
N ALA A 360 -20.45 -7.30 4.10
CA ALA A 360 -19.72 -7.13 5.36
C ALA A 360 -19.37 -5.65 5.62
N VAL A 361 -18.94 -4.90 4.59
CA VAL A 361 -18.66 -3.47 4.71
C VAL A 361 -19.93 -2.68 5.00
N ASN A 362 -21.04 -3.00 4.32
CA ASN A 362 -22.33 -2.38 4.61
C ASN A 362 -22.79 -2.66 6.06
N GLU A 363 -22.60 -3.88 6.56
CA GLU A 363 -22.91 -4.26 7.94
C GLU A 363 -22.04 -3.51 8.97
N LEU A 364 -20.74 -3.36 8.70
CA LEU A 364 -19.82 -2.59 9.54
C LEU A 364 -20.26 -1.12 9.68
N LYS A 365 -20.74 -0.53 8.58
CA LYS A 365 -21.19 0.87 8.52
C LYS A 365 -22.60 1.09 9.05
N ASP A 366 -23.39 0.03 9.20
CA ASP A 366 -24.74 0.12 9.76
C ASP A 366 -24.67 0.07 11.29
N GLU A 367 -24.89 1.20 11.96
CA GLU A 367 -24.89 1.30 13.42
C GLU A 367 -25.87 0.33 14.09
N LYS A 368 -26.99 -0.01 13.43
CA LYS A 368 -28.05 -0.87 13.98
C LYS A 368 -27.73 -2.36 13.91
N LYS A 369 -26.80 -2.79 13.04
CA LYS A 369 -26.38 -4.19 12.93
C LYS A 369 -25.27 -4.51 13.92
N LEU A 370 -25.57 -5.37 14.89
CA LEU A 370 -24.68 -5.72 16.00
C LEU A 370 -24.38 -7.22 16.09
N ASP A 371 -24.91 -8.04 15.19
CA ASP A 371 -24.72 -9.49 15.17
C ASP A 371 -23.50 -9.94 14.35
N GLY A 372 -23.15 -9.20 13.30
CA GLY A 372 -21.90 -9.40 12.56
C GLY A 372 -21.89 -10.60 11.62
N TYR A 373 -23.06 -11.09 11.23
CA TYR A 373 -23.17 -12.33 10.46
C TYR A 373 -22.59 -12.22 9.06
N GLU A 374 -22.69 -11.06 8.39
CA GLU A 374 -22.09 -10.89 7.05
C GLU A 374 -20.57 -10.89 7.11
N LEU A 375 -19.98 -10.25 8.14
CA LEU A 375 -18.54 -10.34 8.38
C LEU A 375 -18.13 -11.76 8.78
N GLN A 376 -18.90 -12.43 9.65
CA GLN A 376 -18.65 -13.83 10.04
C GLN A 376 -18.64 -14.76 8.83
N LYS A 377 -19.63 -14.60 7.94
CA LYS A 377 -19.75 -15.35 6.69
C LYS A 377 -18.54 -15.12 5.77
N LEU A 378 -18.11 -13.87 5.57
CA LEU A 378 -16.91 -13.56 4.78
C LEU A 378 -15.66 -14.25 5.38
N LEU A 379 -15.46 -14.14 6.69
CA LEU A 379 -14.32 -14.78 7.36
C LEU A 379 -14.41 -16.31 7.29
N ALA A 380 -15.61 -16.88 7.35
CA ALA A 380 -15.80 -18.31 7.17
C ALA A 380 -15.46 -18.77 5.75
N MET A 381 -15.79 -17.99 4.69
CA MET A 381 -15.37 -18.31 3.32
C MET A 381 -13.84 -18.36 3.19
N LEU A 382 -13.14 -17.51 3.94
CA LEU A 382 -11.69 -17.31 3.86
C LEU A 382 -10.87 -18.22 4.78
N PHE A 383 -11.41 -18.63 5.93
CA PHE A 383 -10.62 -19.24 7.00
C PHE A 383 -11.23 -20.50 7.64
N LEU A 384 -12.50 -20.83 7.34
CA LEU A 384 -13.11 -22.04 7.91
C LEU A 384 -12.63 -23.29 7.15
N SER A 385 -12.12 -24.27 7.91
CA SER A 385 -11.75 -25.59 7.37
C SER A 385 -13.00 -26.43 7.11
N PRO A 386 -13.03 -27.26 6.04
CA PRO A 386 -14.07 -28.27 5.86
C PRO A 386 -13.99 -29.37 6.95
N ASN A 387 -12.82 -29.58 7.55
CA ASN A 387 -12.63 -30.60 8.57
C ASN A 387 -13.25 -30.16 9.90
N LYS A 388 -14.13 -30.98 10.46
CA LYS A 388 -14.60 -30.83 11.84
C LYS A 388 -13.43 -31.08 12.80
N VAL A 389 -13.42 -30.35 13.91
CA VAL A 389 -12.42 -30.48 14.98
C VAL A 389 -13.17 -30.54 16.29
N ASP A 390 -12.98 -31.63 17.01
CA ASP A 390 -13.62 -31.90 18.28
C ASP A 390 -12.65 -32.61 19.22
N TYR A 391 -12.95 -32.58 20.52
CA TYR A 391 -12.19 -33.29 21.55
C TYR A 391 -13.06 -34.37 22.16
N PRO A 392 -12.59 -35.63 22.24
CA PRO A 392 -13.35 -36.69 22.86
C PRO A 392 -13.49 -36.46 24.37
N ASP A 393 -14.70 -36.70 24.89
CA ASP A 393 -14.94 -36.67 26.32
C ASP A 393 -14.19 -37.81 27.03
N ARG A 394 -14.05 -38.97 26.38
CA ARG A 394 -13.34 -40.17 26.85
C ARG A 394 -12.53 -40.81 25.71
N GLY A 395 -11.37 -41.37 26.04
CA GLY A 395 -10.48 -42.05 25.08
C GLY A 395 -9.29 -41.21 24.62
N THR A 396 -8.46 -41.78 23.74
CA THR A 396 -7.26 -41.14 23.19
C THR A 396 -7.65 -40.08 22.16
N ASP A 397 -7.10 -38.88 22.31
CA ASP A 397 -7.32 -37.80 21.37
C ASP A 397 -6.44 -37.96 20.11
N ASP A 398 -6.93 -37.54 18.94
CA ASP A 398 -6.27 -37.74 17.64
C ASP A 398 -5.32 -36.59 17.25
N PHE A 399 -4.93 -35.73 18.21
CA PHE A 399 -4.17 -34.50 17.99
C PHE A 399 -2.92 -34.67 17.10
N LYS A 400 -2.20 -35.80 17.23
CA LYS A 400 -1.02 -36.10 16.42
C LYS A 400 -1.40 -36.39 14.98
N GLU A 401 -2.39 -37.25 14.75
CA GLU A 401 -2.89 -37.54 13.41
C GLU A 401 -3.46 -36.28 12.75
N TYR A 402 -4.21 -35.48 13.52
CA TYR A 402 -4.78 -34.21 13.07
C TYR A 402 -3.70 -33.21 12.62
N TYR A 403 -2.58 -33.13 13.36
CA TYR A 403 -1.42 -32.30 13.01
C TYR A 403 -0.63 -32.85 11.81
N ASP A 404 -0.29 -34.14 11.83
CA ASP A 404 0.52 -34.79 10.80
C ASP A 404 -0.20 -34.79 9.43
N ALA A 405 -1.53 -34.95 9.44
CA ALA A 405 -2.36 -34.88 8.24
C ALA A 405 -2.76 -33.45 7.84
N LYS A 406 -2.37 -32.42 8.62
CA LYS A 406 -2.64 -30.99 8.37
C LYS A 406 -4.14 -30.68 8.22
N LYS A 407 -4.99 -31.25 9.08
CA LYS A 407 -6.45 -31.12 8.97
C LYS A 407 -6.99 -29.70 9.27
N ALA A 408 -6.22 -28.81 9.89
CA ALA A 408 -6.64 -27.43 10.14
C ALA A 408 -6.58 -26.57 8.86
N HIS A 409 -7.15 -25.37 8.92
CA HIS A 409 -6.95 -24.37 7.87
C HIS A 409 -5.44 -24.07 7.68
N PRO A 410 -4.92 -23.92 6.44
CA PRO A 410 -3.48 -23.77 6.19
C PRO A 410 -2.79 -22.64 6.98
N LEU A 411 -3.52 -21.56 7.26
CA LEU A 411 -3.05 -20.47 8.13
C LEU A 411 -2.57 -20.96 9.50
N VAL A 412 -3.29 -21.92 10.10
CA VAL A 412 -2.94 -22.48 11.41
C VAL A 412 -1.60 -23.20 11.33
N THR A 413 -1.33 -23.92 10.25
CA THR A 413 -0.04 -24.58 10.01
C THR A 413 1.10 -23.57 9.91
N LEU A 414 0.92 -22.51 9.13
CA LEU A 414 1.92 -21.45 8.97
C LEU A 414 2.24 -20.77 10.33
N LEU A 415 1.20 -20.37 11.07
CA LEU A 415 1.36 -19.75 12.39
C LEU A 415 2.01 -20.68 13.40
N THR A 416 1.66 -21.96 13.37
CA THR A 416 2.23 -22.96 14.28
C THR A 416 3.71 -23.20 13.99
N ALA A 417 4.13 -23.18 12.72
CA ALA A 417 5.54 -23.29 12.37
C ALA A 417 6.37 -22.09 12.88
N ILE A 418 5.83 -20.88 12.77
CA ILE A 418 6.44 -19.67 13.34
C ILE A 418 6.51 -19.76 14.86
N ALA A 419 5.41 -20.15 15.51
CA ALA A 419 5.35 -20.30 16.96
C ALA A 419 6.34 -21.35 17.47
N LYS A 420 6.49 -22.47 16.75
CA LYS A 420 7.47 -23.52 17.02
C LYS A 420 8.89 -22.98 17.03
N ASP A 421 9.30 -22.31 15.95
CA ASP A 421 10.66 -21.75 15.82
C ASP A 421 10.92 -20.66 16.88
N PHE A 422 9.94 -19.78 17.10
CA PHE A 422 10.04 -18.73 18.12
C PHE A 422 10.18 -19.31 19.53
N ALA A 423 9.32 -20.28 19.89
CA ALA A 423 9.35 -20.92 21.20
C ALA A 423 10.69 -21.63 21.42
N GLN A 424 11.17 -22.39 20.43
CA GLN A 424 12.45 -23.08 20.52
C GLN A 424 13.60 -22.08 20.73
N LYS A 425 13.72 -21.04 19.90
CA LYS A 425 14.79 -20.04 20.02
C LYS A 425 14.77 -19.32 21.37
N LYS A 426 13.59 -18.94 21.87
CA LYS A 426 13.47 -18.21 23.15
C LYS A 426 13.77 -19.10 24.35
N LEU A 427 13.29 -20.35 24.33
CA LEU A 427 13.59 -21.31 25.40
C LEU A 427 15.06 -21.70 25.41
N GLU A 428 15.70 -21.85 24.24
CA GLU A 428 17.13 -22.12 24.15
C GLU A 428 18.00 -20.99 24.72
N ILE A 429 17.54 -19.74 24.62
CA ILE A 429 18.21 -18.60 25.29
C ILE A 429 18.07 -18.69 26.81
N LEU A 430 16.89 -19.11 27.30
CA LEU A 430 16.59 -19.21 28.73
C LEU A 430 17.29 -20.40 29.40
N ALA A 431 17.41 -21.53 28.69
CA ALA A 431 18.03 -22.76 29.17
C ALA A 431 18.99 -23.33 28.10
N PRO A 432 20.16 -22.69 27.90
CA PRO A 432 21.08 -23.04 26.81
C PRO A 432 21.69 -24.44 26.92
N ASN A 433 21.69 -25.02 28.12
CA ASN A 433 22.18 -26.38 28.36
C ASN A 433 21.13 -27.47 28.07
N GLU A 434 19.90 -27.10 27.69
CA GLU A 434 18.77 -28.03 27.51
C GLU A 434 18.23 -28.09 26.08
N LYS A 435 19.02 -27.71 25.08
CA LYS A 435 18.57 -27.59 23.68
C LYS A 435 17.81 -28.82 23.18
N GLU A 436 18.32 -30.03 23.43
CA GLU A 436 17.65 -31.26 22.99
C GLU A 436 16.32 -31.50 23.74
N GLY A 437 16.28 -31.21 25.04
CA GLY A 437 15.09 -31.29 25.86
C GLY A 437 14.01 -30.29 25.43
N ILE A 438 14.41 -29.05 25.17
CA ILE A 438 13.54 -27.98 24.64
C ILE A 438 12.97 -28.40 23.29
N LYS A 439 13.79 -28.93 22.38
CA LYS A 439 13.32 -29.40 21.08
C LYS A 439 12.26 -30.50 21.23
N LYS A 440 12.51 -31.51 22.07
CA LYS A 440 11.54 -32.59 22.37
C LYS A 440 10.24 -32.05 22.97
N PHE A 441 10.34 -31.13 23.93
CA PHE A 441 9.19 -30.46 24.53
C PHE A 441 8.35 -29.72 23.48
N VAL A 442 8.99 -28.91 22.64
CA VAL A 442 8.32 -28.15 21.59
C VAL A 442 7.67 -29.10 20.58
N ASP A 443 8.38 -30.14 20.13
CA ASP A 443 7.87 -31.14 19.18
C ASP A 443 6.64 -31.90 19.72
N GLU A 444 6.64 -32.27 21.00
CA GLU A 444 5.49 -32.93 21.66
C GLU A 444 4.32 -31.95 21.92
N SER A 445 4.60 -30.67 22.18
CA SER A 445 3.58 -29.67 22.58
C SER A 445 2.83 -29.05 21.39
N ILE A 446 3.53 -28.86 20.27
CA ILE A 446 2.99 -28.17 19.10
C ILE A 446 1.73 -28.83 18.51
N PRO A 447 1.63 -30.18 18.39
CA PRO A 447 0.42 -30.83 17.92
C PRO A 447 -0.83 -30.52 18.76
N HIS A 448 -0.69 -30.43 20.09
CA HIS A 448 -1.79 -30.07 20.98
C HIS A 448 -2.26 -28.62 20.74
N LEU A 449 -1.32 -27.67 20.65
CA LEU A 449 -1.62 -26.28 20.35
C LEU A 449 -2.26 -26.12 18.97
N TYR A 450 -1.74 -26.82 17.97
CA TYR A 450 -2.27 -26.79 16.61
C TYR A 450 -3.76 -27.17 16.56
N LYS A 451 -4.11 -28.31 17.18
CA LYS A 451 -5.50 -28.77 17.23
C LYS A 451 -6.38 -27.77 18.00
N TRP A 452 -5.89 -27.22 19.11
CA TRP A 452 -6.66 -26.27 19.90
C TRP A 452 -6.90 -24.95 19.17
N VAL A 453 -5.90 -24.40 18.49
CA VAL A 453 -6.06 -23.18 17.67
C VAL A 453 -7.06 -23.43 16.55
N SER A 454 -7.00 -24.60 15.90
CA SER A 454 -8.00 -25.00 14.90
C SER A 454 -9.41 -25.09 15.49
N PHE A 455 -9.54 -25.65 16.69
CA PHE A 455 -10.81 -25.76 17.43
C PHE A 455 -11.38 -24.39 17.78
N ALA A 456 -10.55 -23.51 18.34
CA ALA A 456 -10.93 -22.15 18.70
C ALA A 456 -11.38 -21.34 17.48
N LEU A 457 -10.63 -21.40 16.39
CA LEU A 457 -11.00 -20.72 15.14
C LEU A 457 -12.33 -21.25 14.58
N THR A 458 -12.52 -22.57 14.58
CA THR A 458 -13.75 -23.20 14.08
C THR A 458 -14.96 -22.81 14.92
N ASN A 459 -14.85 -22.85 16.25
CA ASN A 459 -15.94 -22.48 17.14
C ASN A 459 -16.26 -20.99 17.04
N LEU A 460 -15.25 -20.14 16.94
CA LEU A 460 -15.45 -18.70 16.74
C LEU A 460 -16.20 -18.42 15.44
N LEU A 461 -15.87 -19.11 14.35
CA LEU A 461 -16.51 -18.89 13.05
C LEU A 461 -17.88 -19.57 12.91
N THR A 462 -18.18 -20.62 13.68
CA THR A 462 -19.44 -21.38 13.55
C THR A 462 -20.41 -21.22 14.70
N GLY A 463 -19.98 -20.67 15.84
CA GLY A 463 -20.80 -20.59 17.06
C GLY A 463 -21.21 -21.97 17.60
N THR A 464 -20.47 -23.04 17.28
CA THR A 464 -20.78 -24.40 17.77
C THR A 464 -20.57 -24.50 19.28
N LYS A 465 -19.53 -23.84 19.79
CA LYS A 465 -19.25 -23.64 21.21
C LYS A 465 -18.90 -22.18 21.48
N ASN A 466 -19.19 -21.71 22.69
CA ASN A 466 -18.82 -20.35 23.10
C ASN A 466 -17.32 -20.26 23.50
N ALA A 467 -16.87 -19.04 23.79
CA ALA A 467 -15.50 -18.75 24.21
C ALA A 467 -15.14 -19.43 25.54
N TYR A 468 -16.09 -19.55 26.47
CA TYR A 468 -15.90 -20.24 27.74
C TYR A 468 -15.56 -21.71 27.54
N ASP A 469 -16.38 -22.44 26.79
CA ASP A 469 -16.16 -23.85 26.46
C ASP A 469 -14.83 -24.05 25.72
N THR A 470 -14.52 -23.15 24.79
CA THR A 470 -13.29 -23.19 24.01
C THR A 470 -12.04 -23.02 24.89
N LEU A 471 -12.09 -22.11 25.86
CA LEU A 471 -11.04 -21.93 26.87
C LEU A 471 -11.00 -23.10 27.85
N GLY A 472 -12.14 -23.65 28.25
CA GLY A 472 -12.20 -24.86 29.06
C GLY A 472 -11.40 -26.01 28.44
N ILE A 473 -11.52 -26.21 27.13
CA ILE A 473 -10.74 -27.22 26.40
C ILE A 473 -9.23 -26.90 26.36
N LEU A 474 -8.83 -25.63 26.30
CA LEU A 474 -7.41 -25.24 26.42
C LEU A 474 -6.83 -25.78 27.73
N PHE A 475 -7.47 -25.46 28.85
CA PHE A 475 -6.95 -25.80 30.16
C PHE A 475 -7.10 -27.29 30.48
N THR A 476 -8.20 -27.93 30.08
CA THR A 476 -8.48 -29.32 30.45
C THR A 476 -7.83 -30.35 29.53
N LYS A 477 -7.63 -30.05 28.23
CA LYS A 477 -7.16 -31.03 27.23
C LYS A 477 -5.84 -30.64 26.58
N THR A 478 -5.43 -29.37 26.60
CA THR A 478 -4.25 -28.89 25.85
C THR A 478 -3.08 -28.51 26.77
N MET A 479 -3.31 -27.75 27.85
CA MET A 479 -2.25 -27.29 28.75
C MET A 479 -1.64 -28.41 29.59
N SER A 480 -2.45 -29.37 30.05
CA SER A 480 -1.98 -30.51 30.84
C SER A 480 -0.90 -31.35 30.13
N PRO A 481 -1.09 -31.81 28.87
CA PRO A 481 -0.04 -32.54 28.16
C PRO A 481 1.18 -31.67 27.84
N ILE A 482 0.99 -30.37 27.54
CA ILE A 482 2.11 -29.43 27.32
C ILE A 482 2.98 -29.30 28.57
N LEU A 483 2.39 -29.06 29.73
CA LEU A 483 3.13 -28.98 31.00
C LEU A 483 3.81 -30.30 31.33
N THR A 484 3.12 -31.41 31.12
CA THR A 484 3.69 -32.76 31.32
C THR A 484 4.92 -32.95 30.44
N SER A 485 4.85 -32.55 29.17
CA SER A 485 5.99 -32.60 28.23
C SER A 485 7.14 -31.69 28.66
N LEU A 486 6.84 -30.47 29.14
CA LEU A 486 7.86 -29.54 29.62
C LEU A 486 8.70 -30.17 30.73
N ILE A 487 8.04 -30.81 31.70
CA ILE A 487 8.69 -31.38 32.89
C ILE A 487 9.40 -32.69 32.57
N LYS A 488 8.82 -33.49 31.67
CA LYS A 488 9.41 -34.74 31.22
C LYS A 488 10.72 -34.50 30.46
N ASN A 489 10.75 -33.47 29.62
CA ASN A 489 11.84 -33.26 28.66
C ASN A 489 12.83 -32.15 29.07
N THR A 490 12.48 -31.27 30.01
CA THR A 490 13.32 -30.13 30.45
C THR A 490 13.39 -30.08 31.98
N LYS A 491 14.47 -29.50 32.53
CA LYS A 491 14.61 -29.25 33.98
C LYS A 491 14.27 -27.80 34.36
N ILE A 492 13.73 -27.02 33.42
CA ILE A 492 13.37 -25.59 33.59
C ILE A 492 12.52 -25.35 34.86
N LEU A 493 11.68 -26.31 35.24
CA LEU A 493 10.79 -26.21 36.41
C LEU A 493 11.11 -27.21 37.54
N ASP A 494 12.12 -28.07 37.39
CA ASP A 494 12.32 -29.25 38.25
C ASP A 494 12.50 -28.88 39.73
N ASP A 495 13.27 -27.82 40.01
CA ASP A 495 13.53 -27.36 41.38
C ASP A 495 12.29 -26.72 42.04
N LYS A 496 11.32 -26.27 41.24
CA LYS A 496 10.10 -25.60 41.73
C LYS A 496 8.93 -26.55 41.99
N ILE A 497 8.93 -27.75 41.40
CA ILE A 497 7.75 -28.63 41.37
C ILE A 497 8.00 -30.04 41.92
N LYS A 498 9.21 -30.32 42.42
CA LYS A 498 9.66 -31.66 42.84
C LYS A 498 8.70 -32.39 43.79
N ALA A 499 8.06 -31.66 44.70
CA ALA A 499 7.11 -32.20 45.68
C ALA A 499 5.67 -32.34 45.16
N GLN A 500 5.36 -31.87 43.94
CA GLN A 500 4.00 -31.72 43.43
C GLN A 500 3.81 -32.34 42.04
N LYS A 501 4.77 -33.14 41.56
CA LYS A 501 4.78 -33.72 40.21
C LYS A 501 3.50 -34.47 39.84
N GLU A 502 2.86 -35.13 40.80
CA GLU A 502 1.62 -35.90 40.60
C GLU A 502 0.38 -35.02 40.33
N LEU A 503 0.38 -33.77 40.78
CA LEU A 503 -0.76 -32.84 40.66
C LEU A 503 -0.76 -32.06 39.35
N ILE A 504 0.35 -32.07 38.63
CA ILE A 504 0.59 -31.22 37.46
C ILE A 504 -0.36 -31.51 36.29
N PRO A 505 -0.68 -32.79 35.96
CA PRO A 505 -1.64 -33.07 34.90
C PRO A 505 -3.04 -32.50 35.18
N SER A 506 -3.44 -32.40 36.45
CA SER A 506 -4.73 -31.83 36.86
C SER A 506 -4.69 -30.33 37.16
N ALA A 507 -3.49 -29.75 37.36
CA ALA A 507 -3.34 -28.37 37.83
C ALA A 507 -3.97 -27.32 36.89
N PRO A 508 -3.80 -27.38 35.55
CA PRO A 508 -4.46 -26.44 34.65
C PRO A 508 -5.99 -26.49 34.71
N ALA A 509 -6.56 -27.70 34.76
CA ALA A 509 -8.00 -27.90 34.84
C ALA A 509 -8.57 -27.36 36.17
N LEU A 510 -7.89 -27.65 37.29
CA LEU A 510 -8.27 -27.13 38.61
C LEU A 510 -8.14 -25.61 38.70
N LEU A 511 -7.04 -25.04 38.17
CA LEU A 511 -6.84 -23.59 38.11
C LEU A 511 -7.95 -22.90 37.30
N PHE A 512 -8.31 -23.48 36.15
CA PHE A 512 -9.40 -22.95 35.34
C PHE A 512 -10.73 -23.03 36.08
N ALA A 513 -11.14 -24.22 36.54
CA ALA A 513 -12.44 -24.42 37.16
C ALA A 513 -12.62 -23.65 38.48
N LEU A 514 -11.59 -23.60 39.32
CA LEU A 514 -11.69 -23.10 40.70
C LEU A 514 -11.17 -21.66 40.90
N GLY A 515 -10.44 -21.12 39.91
CA GLY A 515 -9.85 -19.78 40.00
C GLY A 515 -10.29 -18.85 38.87
N LEU A 516 -10.06 -19.26 37.61
CA LEU A 516 -10.25 -18.40 36.45
C LEU A 516 -11.72 -18.35 35.99
N ALA A 517 -12.35 -19.49 35.74
CA ALA A 517 -13.71 -19.59 35.21
C ALA A 517 -14.74 -18.70 35.93
N PRO A 518 -14.78 -18.65 37.28
CA PRO A 518 -15.77 -17.82 38.00
C PRO A 518 -15.53 -16.31 37.89
N THR A 519 -14.35 -15.89 37.42
CA THR A 519 -13.88 -14.50 37.47
C THR A 519 -13.60 -13.92 36.10
N LEU A 520 -13.43 -14.74 35.05
CA LEU A 520 -13.05 -14.33 33.69
C LEU A 520 -13.98 -13.25 33.12
N SER A 521 -15.29 -13.32 33.37
CA SER A 521 -16.26 -12.34 32.85
C SER A 521 -16.06 -10.92 33.39
N ILE A 522 -15.30 -10.73 34.47
CA ILE A 522 -15.00 -9.40 35.05
C ILE A 522 -14.17 -8.57 34.05
N ALA A 523 -13.12 -9.17 33.46
CA ALA A 523 -12.25 -8.49 32.50
C ALA A 523 -12.49 -8.93 31.06
N PHE A 524 -13.09 -10.10 30.81
CA PHE A 524 -13.34 -10.65 29.49
C PHE A 524 -14.83 -10.99 29.30
N PRO A 525 -15.70 -10.01 29.04
CA PRO A 525 -17.15 -10.24 28.96
C PRO A 525 -17.56 -11.19 27.81
N ILE A 526 -16.70 -11.40 26.81
CA ILE A 526 -16.87 -12.44 25.77
C ILE A 526 -16.93 -13.86 26.35
N ILE A 527 -16.38 -14.07 27.54
CA ILE A 527 -16.40 -15.34 28.27
C ILE A 527 -17.63 -15.33 29.18
N THR A 528 -18.81 -15.47 28.58
CA THR A 528 -20.05 -15.65 29.34
C THR A 528 -20.12 -17.07 29.92
N ASN A 529 -20.68 -17.19 31.13
CA ASN A 529 -20.69 -18.46 31.86
C ASN A 529 -21.47 -19.56 31.11
N ASP A 530 -21.20 -20.82 31.42
CA ASP A 530 -21.78 -22.04 30.82
C ASP A 530 -23.31 -22.09 30.72
N LYS A 531 -24.03 -21.25 31.50
CA LYS A 531 -25.49 -21.10 31.51
C LYS A 531 -26.04 -20.13 30.46
N ASP A 532 -25.21 -19.41 29.72
CA ASP A 532 -25.65 -18.50 28.68
C ASP A 532 -26.00 -19.29 27.39
N GLU A 533 -27.27 -19.23 26.97
CA GLU A 533 -27.76 -20.00 25.82
C GLU A 533 -27.13 -19.55 24.49
N ASN A 534 -26.55 -18.36 24.44
CA ASN A 534 -25.96 -17.81 23.22
C ASN A 534 -24.54 -18.36 22.96
N LYS A 535 -24.47 -19.42 22.14
CA LYS A 535 -23.20 -20.04 21.72
C LYS A 535 -22.37 -19.21 20.73
N ASN A 536 -22.94 -18.14 20.16
CA ASN A 536 -22.26 -17.35 19.14
C ASN A 536 -21.36 -16.26 19.75
N SER A 537 -20.16 -16.65 20.19
CA SER A 537 -19.15 -15.69 20.68
C SER A 537 -18.65 -14.71 19.61
N PHE A 538 -18.85 -15.01 18.31
CA PHE A 538 -18.54 -14.05 17.24
C PHE A 538 -19.36 -12.77 17.36
N LYS A 539 -20.64 -12.88 17.75
CA LYS A 539 -21.52 -11.72 17.94
C LYS A 539 -20.96 -10.76 18.99
N ILE A 540 -20.43 -11.29 20.10
CA ILE A 540 -19.79 -10.47 21.13
C ILE A 540 -18.45 -9.93 20.63
N LEU A 541 -17.66 -10.75 19.92
CA LEU A 541 -16.41 -10.29 19.27
C LEU A 541 -16.66 -9.16 18.25
N TYR A 542 -17.80 -9.18 17.57
CA TYR A 542 -18.15 -8.22 16.55
C TYR A 542 -18.53 -6.86 17.14
N GLY A 543 -19.52 -6.82 18.05
CA GLY A 543 -20.11 -5.56 18.52
C GLY A 543 -20.24 -5.41 20.04
N GLY A 544 -19.85 -6.42 20.84
CA GLY A 544 -19.91 -6.38 22.30
C GLY A 544 -18.58 -6.01 22.95
N ASP A 545 -18.50 -6.17 24.28
CA ASP A 545 -17.25 -5.98 25.03
C ASP A 545 -16.43 -7.28 25.04
N VAL A 546 -15.29 -7.27 24.36
CA VAL A 546 -14.37 -8.44 24.40
C VAL A 546 -13.50 -8.39 25.63
N PHE A 547 -13.03 -7.19 25.99
CA PHE A 547 -12.06 -6.98 27.06
C PHE A 547 -12.24 -5.61 27.73
N LEU A 548 -12.11 -5.57 29.05
CA LEU A 548 -12.25 -4.39 29.89
C LEU A 548 -10.95 -4.15 30.68
N VAL A 549 -10.10 -3.25 30.16
CA VAL A 549 -8.77 -2.97 30.72
C VAL A 549 -8.82 -2.38 32.13
N ASP A 550 -9.83 -1.55 32.40
CA ASP A 550 -10.10 -0.91 33.69
C ASP A 550 -10.50 -1.94 34.77
N LYS A 551 -11.02 -3.09 34.34
CA LYS A 551 -11.44 -4.20 35.22
C LYS A 551 -10.35 -5.23 35.53
N ILE A 552 -9.14 -5.11 34.97
CA ILE A 552 -8.06 -6.08 35.19
C ILE A 552 -7.64 -6.18 36.67
N ASP A 553 -7.61 -5.08 37.43
CA ASP A 553 -7.24 -5.15 38.86
C ASP A 553 -8.32 -5.85 39.66
N GLU A 554 -9.59 -5.53 39.38
CA GLU A 554 -10.75 -6.18 39.99
C GLU A 554 -10.74 -7.68 39.67
N PHE A 555 -10.51 -8.03 38.41
CA PHE A 555 -10.35 -9.42 37.96
C PHE A 555 -9.21 -10.13 38.70
N PHE A 556 -8.04 -9.50 38.81
CA PHE A 556 -6.90 -10.11 39.49
C PHE A 556 -7.13 -10.37 40.98
N GLU A 557 -7.72 -9.40 41.69
CA GLU A 557 -8.07 -9.61 43.10
C GLU A 557 -9.19 -10.64 43.28
N ALA A 558 -10.14 -10.72 42.34
CA ALA A 558 -11.15 -11.77 42.32
C ALA A 558 -10.54 -13.16 42.11
N VAL A 559 -9.62 -13.31 41.15
CA VAL A 559 -8.88 -14.57 40.92
C VAL A 559 -8.12 -14.97 42.18
N LYS A 560 -7.39 -14.03 42.80
CA LYS A 560 -6.66 -14.28 44.05
C LYS A 560 -7.59 -14.73 45.17
N LYS A 561 -8.77 -14.13 45.29
CA LYS A 561 -9.78 -14.50 46.28
C LYS A 561 -10.33 -15.91 46.05
N GLU A 562 -10.71 -16.25 44.81
CA GLU A 562 -11.24 -17.58 44.49
C GLU A 562 -10.18 -18.68 44.63
N ILE A 563 -8.94 -18.42 44.22
CA ILE A 563 -7.83 -19.36 44.45
C ILE A 563 -7.58 -19.55 45.96
N LYS A 564 -7.54 -18.47 46.75
CA LYS A 564 -7.37 -18.60 48.23
C LYS A 564 -8.50 -19.38 48.89
N LYS A 565 -9.72 -19.22 48.40
CA LYS A 565 -10.92 -19.89 48.91
C LYS A 565 -10.95 -21.38 48.53
N ASN A 566 -10.70 -21.70 47.28
CA ASN A 566 -10.92 -23.04 46.72
C ASN A 566 -9.64 -23.89 46.66
N LEU A 567 -8.45 -23.27 46.75
CA LEU A 567 -7.13 -23.91 46.70
C LEU A 567 -6.25 -23.46 47.88
N SER A 568 -6.85 -23.30 49.06
CA SER A 568 -6.22 -22.74 50.27
C SER A 568 -4.86 -23.38 50.62
N SER A 569 -4.71 -24.70 50.45
CA SER A 569 -3.45 -25.43 50.70
C SER A 569 -2.29 -25.08 49.75
N TYR A 570 -2.58 -24.46 48.60
CA TYR A 570 -1.59 -24.08 47.57
C TYR A 570 -1.54 -22.58 47.32
N ALA A 571 -2.51 -21.82 47.84
CA ALA A 571 -2.66 -20.40 47.55
C ALA A 571 -1.47 -19.55 48.03
N ASP A 572 -0.84 -19.93 49.16
CA ASP A 572 0.33 -19.23 49.70
C ASP A 572 1.61 -19.48 48.88
N GLN A 573 1.61 -20.48 48.00
CA GLN A 573 2.74 -20.80 47.11
C GLN A 573 2.66 -20.06 45.77
N ILE A 574 1.52 -19.41 45.49
CA ILE A 574 1.32 -18.65 44.24
C ILE A 574 1.84 -17.22 44.46
N PRO A 575 2.89 -16.79 43.74
CA PRO A 575 3.51 -15.49 43.95
C PRO A 575 2.71 -14.39 43.24
N PHE A 576 1.51 -14.09 43.74
CA PHE A 576 0.64 -13.04 43.19
C PHE A 576 1.35 -11.69 43.07
N ASP A 577 2.23 -11.36 44.02
CA ASP A 577 2.99 -10.12 44.00
C ASP A 577 4.03 -10.08 42.87
N GLN A 578 4.52 -11.24 42.38
CA GLN A 578 5.36 -11.32 41.20
C GLN A 578 4.55 -11.25 39.90
N ALA A 579 3.27 -11.65 39.92
CA ALA A 579 2.39 -11.58 38.75
C ALA A 579 1.87 -10.15 38.48
N LYS A 580 1.62 -9.37 39.55
CA LYS A 580 1.04 -8.03 39.46
C LYS A 580 1.81 -7.04 38.56
N PRO A 581 3.16 -6.97 38.60
CA PRO A 581 3.93 -6.11 37.68
C PRO A 581 3.66 -6.40 36.19
N TYR A 582 3.44 -7.67 35.82
CA TYR A 582 3.13 -8.03 34.43
C TYR A 582 1.76 -7.53 33.99
N LEU A 583 0.78 -7.50 34.89
CA LEU A 583 -0.53 -6.89 34.61
C LEU A 583 -0.43 -5.37 34.40
N ILE A 584 0.43 -4.71 35.17
CA ILE A 584 0.70 -3.27 35.00
C ILE A 584 1.37 -3.00 33.65
N ILE A 585 2.36 -3.83 33.27
CA ILE A 585 2.99 -3.73 31.94
C ILE A 585 1.95 -3.97 30.84
N PHE A 586 1.12 -5.01 30.97
CA PHE A 586 0.07 -5.31 30.00
C PHE A 586 -0.91 -4.13 29.85
N LYS A 587 -1.37 -3.55 30.95
CA LYS A 587 -2.21 -2.34 30.95
C LYS A 587 -1.55 -1.18 30.22
N GLY A 588 -0.29 -0.90 30.56
CA GLY A 588 0.46 0.19 29.93
C GLY A 588 0.60 0.00 28.42
N VAL A 589 0.89 -1.23 27.96
CA VAL A 589 0.96 -1.56 26.53
C VAL A 589 -0.43 -1.49 25.88
N TYR A 590 -1.47 -1.97 26.55
CA TYR A 590 -2.84 -1.91 26.04
C TYR A 590 -3.30 -0.46 25.87
N ASP A 591 -3.11 0.38 26.89
CA ASP A 591 -3.46 1.80 26.85
C ASP A 591 -2.63 2.57 25.82
N GLN A 592 -1.40 2.14 25.55
CA GLN A 592 -0.59 2.70 24.48
C GLN A 592 -1.17 2.38 23.09
N ILE A 593 -1.58 1.13 22.86
CA ILE A 593 -2.03 0.64 21.54
C ILE A 593 -3.50 0.96 21.26
N PHE A 594 -4.35 1.05 22.29
CA PHE A 594 -5.81 1.11 22.15
C PHE A 594 -6.44 2.30 22.88
N LYS A 595 -5.66 3.35 23.21
CA LYS A 595 -6.07 4.51 23.99
C LYS A 595 -7.42 5.12 23.61
N ASN A 596 -7.76 5.10 22.32
CA ASN A 596 -8.98 5.72 21.79
C ASN A 596 -10.07 4.69 21.40
N VAL A 597 -9.85 3.41 21.64
CA VAL A 597 -10.81 2.33 21.41
C VAL A 597 -11.58 2.11 22.71
N LYS A 598 -12.77 2.72 22.82
CA LYS A 598 -13.62 2.63 24.03
C LYS A 598 -14.13 1.21 24.31
N HIS A 599 -14.42 0.46 23.25
CA HIS A 599 -14.91 -0.92 23.31
C HIS A 599 -14.08 -1.75 22.34
N LEU A 600 -13.27 -2.69 22.86
CA LEU A 600 -12.48 -3.56 22.01
C LEU A 600 -13.40 -4.60 21.36
N ASN A 601 -13.74 -4.39 20.09
CA ASN A 601 -14.45 -5.35 19.23
C ASN A 601 -14.13 -5.09 17.75
N LEU A 602 -14.46 -6.05 16.89
CA LEU A 602 -14.13 -5.97 15.46
C LEU A 602 -14.79 -4.77 14.79
N LYS A 603 -16.04 -4.46 15.11
CA LYS A 603 -16.74 -3.32 14.53
C LYS A 603 -15.99 -2.04 14.85
N THR A 604 -15.75 -1.76 16.13
CA THR A 604 -15.01 -0.58 16.58
C THR A 604 -13.60 -0.54 15.99
N LEU A 605 -12.89 -1.67 15.95
CA LEU A 605 -11.54 -1.72 15.39
C LEU A 605 -11.53 -1.39 13.88
N LEU A 606 -12.49 -1.92 13.13
CA LEU A 606 -12.56 -1.75 11.67
C LEU A 606 -13.19 -0.42 11.25
N THR A 607 -13.96 0.23 12.13
CA THR A 607 -14.59 1.55 11.88
C THR A 607 -13.88 2.71 12.58
N THR A 608 -12.87 2.45 13.42
CA THR A 608 -12.04 3.50 14.00
C THR A 608 -10.98 3.96 12.99
N PRO A 609 -10.79 5.27 12.77
CA PRO A 609 -9.69 5.78 11.96
C PRO A 609 -8.33 5.22 12.39
N ILE A 610 -7.51 4.85 11.42
CA ILE A 610 -6.23 4.18 11.64
C ILE A 610 -5.32 5.00 12.59
N ASN A 611 -5.28 6.32 12.44
CA ASN A 611 -4.48 7.20 13.31
C ASN A 611 -5.02 7.34 14.74
N LYS A 612 -6.30 7.01 14.96
CA LYS A 612 -6.87 7.01 16.31
C LYS A 612 -6.55 5.73 17.05
N ILE A 613 -6.31 4.62 16.35
CA ILE A 613 -5.94 3.35 17.01
C ILE A 613 -4.60 3.54 17.75
N ASP A 614 -3.54 3.92 17.04
CA ASP A 614 -2.21 4.13 17.62
C ASP A 614 -1.60 5.50 17.22
N PRO A 615 -2.04 6.60 17.85
CA PRO A 615 -1.66 7.95 17.45
C PRO A 615 -0.15 8.19 17.44
N ASP A 616 0.58 7.59 18.38
CA ASP A 616 2.02 7.77 18.53
C ASP A 616 2.76 7.09 17.38
N SER A 617 2.35 5.88 16.99
CA SER A 617 2.91 5.23 15.80
C SER A 617 2.57 5.94 14.50
N TRP A 618 1.52 6.78 14.44
CA TRP A 618 1.07 7.49 13.23
C TRP A 618 1.56 8.93 13.10
N LYS A 619 1.97 9.57 14.19
CA LYS A 619 2.34 10.99 14.26
C LYS A 619 3.40 11.45 13.25
N ASP A 620 4.38 10.59 12.93
CA ASP A 620 5.51 10.95 12.06
C ASP A 620 5.38 10.41 10.62
N LYS A 621 4.22 9.84 10.25
CA LYS A 621 4.03 9.15 8.96
C LYS A 621 3.28 10.03 7.97
N ASN A 622 3.99 10.77 7.13
CA ASN A 622 3.37 11.73 6.21
C ASN A 622 2.67 11.12 4.98
N PHE A 623 3.06 9.91 4.56
CA PHE A 623 2.61 9.28 3.29
C PHE A 623 1.14 8.85 3.28
N SER A 624 0.47 8.83 4.42
CA SER A 624 -0.86 8.25 4.53
C SER A 624 -1.84 9.10 5.33
N LYS A 625 -1.61 10.41 5.47
CA LYS A 625 -2.43 11.30 6.31
C LYS A 625 -3.94 11.20 6.04
N SER A 626 -4.37 11.05 4.79
CA SER A 626 -5.80 10.90 4.50
C SER A 626 -6.36 9.49 4.64
N LEU A 627 -5.53 8.44 4.49
CA LEU A 627 -5.92 7.07 4.88
C LEU A 627 -5.93 6.91 6.40
N GLN A 628 -5.04 7.61 7.09
CA GLN A 628 -4.95 7.66 8.55
C GLN A 628 -6.24 8.15 9.19
N ASN A 629 -6.85 9.18 8.59
CA ASN A 629 -8.14 9.72 9.02
C ASN A 629 -9.34 8.84 8.63
N LYS A 630 -9.14 7.78 7.85
CA LYS A 630 -10.17 6.82 7.45
C LYS A 630 -10.03 5.53 8.25
N SER A 631 -11.15 4.86 8.46
CA SER A 631 -11.18 3.50 8.99
C SER A 631 -10.96 2.47 7.88
N ILE A 632 -10.69 1.21 8.23
CA ILE A 632 -10.60 0.12 7.24
C ILE A 632 -11.92 -0.02 6.48
N ALA A 633 -13.04 0.06 7.19
CA ALA A 633 -14.38 0.02 6.59
C ALA A 633 -14.59 1.17 5.59
N ASP A 634 -14.13 2.38 5.89
CA ASP A 634 -14.25 3.53 4.98
C ASP A 634 -13.35 3.43 3.75
N ILE A 635 -12.14 2.87 3.92
CA ILE A 635 -11.22 2.62 2.80
C ILE A 635 -11.86 1.59 1.85
N LEU A 636 -12.37 0.48 2.38
CA LEU A 636 -13.05 -0.53 1.59
C LEU A 636 -14.33 0.00 0.95
N ASP A 637 -15.15 0.77 1.66
CA ASP A 637 -16.36 1.38 1.11
C ASP A 637 -16.03 2.37 -0.03
N THR A 638 -14.97 3.17 0.13
CA THR A 638 -14.49 4.06 -0.93
C THR A 638 -14.05 3.25 -2.17
N LEU A 639 -13.34 2.14 -1.98
CA LEU A 639 -12.93 1.25 -3.08
C LEU A 639 -14.15 0.62 -3.77
N LEU A 640 -15.09 0.09 -2.99
CA LEU A 640 -16.31 -0.55 -3.50
C LEU A 640 -17.15 0.44 -4.31
N ASN A 641 -17.39 1.63 -3.77
CA ASN A 641 -18.20 2.65 -4.43
C ASN A 641 -17.47 3.23 -5.65
N GLY A 642 -16.16 3.46 -5.57
CA GLY A 642 -15.34 3.93 -6.70
C GLY A 642 -15.39 2.96 -7.89
N LEU A 643 -15.39 1.65 -7.61
CA LEU A 643 -15.45 0.58 -8.62
C LEU A 643 -16.89 0.20 -9.03
N GLY A 644 -17.91 0.86 -8.47
CA GLY A 644 -19.32 0.59 -8.76
C GLY A 644 -19.73 -0.85 -8.40
N VAL A 645 -19.22 -1.37 -7.28
CA VAL A 645 -19.49 -2.72 -6.78
C VAL A 645 -20.90 -2.80 -6.17
N LYS A 646 -21.72 -3.71 -6.70
CA LYS A 646 -23.11 -3.98 -6.30
C LYS A 646 -23.20 -5.10 -5.25
N GLY A 647 -22.23 -6.00 -5.20
CA GLY A 647 -22.19 -7.16 -4.28
C GLY A 647 -22.80 -8.45 -4.84
N ASN A 648 -23.47 -8.40 -5.99
CA ASN A 648 -24.12 -9.54 -6.64
C ASN A 648 -23.49 -9.90 -7.99
N GLU A 649 -22.31 -9.38 -8.29
CA GLU A 649 -21.62 -9.60 -9.56
C GLU A 649 -21.32 -11.08 -9.81
N LYS A 650 -21.51 -11.57 -11.02
CA LYS A 650 -21.06 -12.91 -11.42
C LYS A 650 -19.80 -12.81 -12.26
N LEU A 651 -18.88 -13.75 -12.09
CA LEU A 651 -17.62 -13.72 -12.83
C LEU A 651 -17.83 -13.80 -14.35
N ALA A 652 -18.85 -14.55 -14.78
CA ALA A 652 -19.21 -14.68 -16.20
C ALA A 652 -19.72 -13.36 -16.80
N ASP A 653 -20.45 -12.56 -16.02
CA ASP A 653 -21.06 -11.31 -16.46
C ASP A 653 -20.03 -10.17 -16.56
N LEU A 654 -18.88 -10.32 -15.89
CA LEU A 654 -17.83 -9.32 -15.82
C LEU A 654 -16.68 -9.52 -16.82
N SER A 655 -16.90 -10.34 -17.86
CA SER A 655 -15.87 -10.69 -18.85
C SER A 655 -15.16 -9.47 -19.48
N SER A 656 -15.86 -8.35 -19.67
CA SER A 656 -15.34 -7.07 -20.19
C SER A 656 -14.36 -6.35 -19.25
N SER A 657 -14.31 -6.75 -17.98
CA SER A 657 -13.44 -6.18 -16.94
C SER A 657 -12.39 -7.18 -16.44
N ASN A 658 -12.21 -8.28 -17.17
CA ASN A 658 -11.20 -9.27 -16.89
C ASN A 658 -9.82 -8.81 -17.37
N ILE A 659 -8.83 -8.97 -16.51
CA ILE A 659 -7.43 -8.96 -16.90
C ILE A 659 -7.11 -10.37 -17.42
N SER A 660 -6.97 -10.48 -18.74
CA SER A 660 -6.59 -11.69 -19.45
C SER A 660 -5.08 -11.86 -19.41
N LEU A 661 -4.62 -12.84 -18.65
CA LEU A 661 -3.19 -13.09 -18.45
C LEU A 661 -2.54 -13.76 -19.67
N THR A 662 -3.33 -14.40 -20.52
CA THR A 662 -2.90 -14.97 -21.81
C THR A 662 -2.76 -13.93 -22.91
N GLY A 663 -3.34 -12.73 -22.75
CA GLY A 663 -3.14 -11.62 -23.70
C GLY A 663 -1.69 -11.16 -23.84
N LEU A 664 -0.84 -11.46 -22.85
CA LEU A 664 0.58 -11.12 -22.88
C LEU A 664 1.36 -11.89 -23.97
N THR A 665 0.89 -13.06 -24.42
CA THR A 665 1.51 -13.77 -25.56
C THR A 665 1.35 -13.01 -26.86
N ASP A 666 0.15 -12.45 -27.07
CA ASP A 666 -0.18 -11.68 -28.27
C ASP A 666 0.69 -10.43 -28.34
N VAL A 667 0.89 -9.78 -27.18
CA VAL A 667 1.80 -8.63 -27.03
C VAL A 667 3.25 -9.03 -27.35
N ALA A 668 3.76 -10.11 -26.76
CA ALA A 668 5.14 -10.54 -27.02
C ALA A 668 5.37 -11.02 -28.46
N SER A 669 4.39 -11.70 -29.04
CA SER A 669 4.43 -12.14 -30.43
C SER A 669 4.44 -10.94 -31.38
N LEU A 670 3.64 -9.91 -31.08
CA LEU A 670 3.64 -8.66 -31.80
C LEU A 670 4.99 -7.92 -31.69
N ILE A 671 5.62 -7.88 -30.51
CA ILE A 671 6.95 -7.25 -30.33
C ILE A 671 8.01 -7.90 -31.24
N LYS A 672 7.96 -9.22 -31.43
CA LYS A 672 8.91 -9.97 -32.26
C LYS A 672 8.61 -9.83 -33.76
N ASN A 673 7.34 -9.78 -34.12
CA ASN A 673 6.88 -9.67 -35.50
C ASN A 673 5.91 -8.49 -35.64
N TYR A 674 6.47 -7.29 -35.55
CA TYR A 674 5.74 -6.04 -35.52
C TYR A 674 5.25 -5.69 -36.91
N THR A 675 3.94 -5.75 -37.12
CA THR A 675 3.31 -5.59 -38.44
C THR A 675 2.57 -4.27 -38.60
N TYR A 676 2.26 -3.58 -37.50
CA TYR A 676 1.63 -2.27 -37.53
C TYR A 676 2.58 -1.23 -38.13
N LYS A 677 2.12 -0.51 -39.16
CA LYS A 677 2.92 0.49 -39.88
C LYS A 677 2.39 1.91 -39.66
N VAL A 678 3.29 2.82 -39.32
CA VAL A 678 3.01 4.26 -39.26
C VAL A 678 3.17 4.86 -40.66
N ASN A 679 2.22 5.72 -41.05
CA ASN A 679 2.31 6.45 -42.32
C ASN A 679 3.59 7.28 -42.41
N GLY A 680 4.31 7.15 -43.51
CA GLY A 680 5.53 7.92 -43.77
C GLY A 680 6.80 7.39 -43.10
N ILE A 681 6.77 6.20 -42.50
CA ILE A 681 7.97 5.54 -41.97
C ILE A 681 8.24 4.24 -42.72
N ASP A 682 9.46 4.11 -43.25
CA ASP A 682 9.96 2.84 -43.78
C ASP A 682 10.71 2.07 -42.70
N TYR A 683 10.25 0.85 -42.42
CA TYR A 683 10.87 -0.04 -41.43
C TYR A 683 12.03 -0.85 -41.99
N GLN A 684 12.39 -0.70 -43.27
CA GLN A 684 13.56 -1.31 -43.88
C GLN A 684 13.62 -2.84 -43.66
N ASN A 685 12.48 -3.52 -43.81
CA ASN A 685 12.32 -4.97 -43.56
C ASN A 685 12.61 -5.45 -42.13
N LYS A 686 12.74 -4.54 -41.15
CA LYS A 686 12.84 -4.91 -39.73
C LYS A 686 11.49 -5.40 -39.22
N THR A 687 11.50 -6.53 -38.53
CA THR A 687 10.31 -7.15 -37.94
C THR A 687 10.28 -7.03 -36.42
N GLN A 688 11.42 -6.80 -35.77
CA GLN A 688 11.46 -6.58 -34.32
C GLN A 688 11.13 -5.13 -33.97
N LEU A 689 10.18 -4.93 -33.05
CA LEU A 689 9.79 -3.60 -32.58
C LEU A 689 10.99 -2.81 -32.03
N ALA A 690 11.89 -3.46 -31.28
CA ALA A 690 13.07 -2.80 -30.72
C ALA A 690 13.98 -2.20 -31.81
N ASP A 691 14.18 -2.91 -32.92
CA ASP A 691 15.03 -2.45 -34.02
C ASP A 691 14.35 -1.35 -34.84
N ILE A 692 13.01 -1.40 -34.96
CA ILE A 692 12.19 -0.36 -35.56
C ILE A 692 12.26 0.93 -34.73
N LEU A 693 12.11 0.82 -33.41
CA LEU A 693 12.17 1.95 -32.46
C LEU A 693 13.56 2.59 -32.40
N LYS A 694 14.63 1.79 -32.36
CA LYS A 694 16.02 2.30 -32.37
C LYS A 694 16.33 3.12 -33.62
N SER A 695 15.77 2.73 -34.77
CA SER A 695 15.93 3.47 -36.02
C SER A 695 15.03 4.68 -36.17
N ASN A 696 13.99 4.80 -35.35
CA ASN A 696 12.98 5.85 -35.47
C ASN A 696 12.61 6.45 -34.10
N PRO A 697 13.61 6.96 -33.33
CA PRO A 697 13.39 7.37 -31.94
C PRO A 697 12.35 8.48 -31.79
N ASP A 698 12.27 9.40 -32.74
CA ASP A 698 11.35 10.55 -32.71
C ASP A 698 9.90 10.16 -33.04
N LYS A 699 9.69 8.97 -33.58
CA LYS A 699 8.39 8.41 -33.95
C LYS A 699 7.94 7.27 -33.05
N THR A 700 8.62 7.07 -31.93
CA THR A 700 8.36 5.99 -30.96
C THR A 700 6.88 5.86 -30.59
N LEU A 701 6.21 6.98 -30.27
CA LEU A 701 4.81 6.99 -29.84
C LEU A 701 3.87 6.52 -30.95
N GLU A 702 4.05 7.07 -32.16
CA GLU A 702 3.28 6.66 -33.34
C GLU A 702 3.52 5.18 -33.64
N ILE A 703 4.77 4.72 -33.56
CA ILE A 703 5.16 3.33 -33.83
C ILE A 703 4.50 2.38 -32.85
N ILE A 704 4.48 2.68 -31.55
CA ILE A 704 3.82 1.80 -30.57
C ILE A 704 2.28 1.85 -30.67
N GLY A 705 1.71 2.88 -31.32
CA GLY A 705 0.27 2.94 -31.61
C GLY A 705 -0.44 4.22 -31.26
N TRP A 706 0.25 5.22 -30.73
CA TRP A 706 -0.34 6.50 -30.37
C TRP A 706 -0.48 7.38 -31.61
N THR A 707 -1.72 7.66 -32.04
CA THR A 707 -1.94 8.50 -33.23
C THR A 707 -2.35 9.92 -32.83
N SER A 708 -2.14 10.87 -33.73
CA SER A 708 -2.68 12.23 -33.61
C SER A 708 -4.13 12.34 -34.10
N ASP A 709 -4.75 11.26 -34.57
CA ASP A 709 -6.13 11.24 -35.02
C ASP A 709 -7.07 11.19 -33.80
N LYS A 710 -7.80 12.28 -33.56
CA LYS A 710 -8.77 12.38 -32.46
C LYS A 710 -9.88 11.33 -32.53
N ASN A 711 -10.21 10.83 -33.71
CA ASN A 711 -11.25 9.81 -33.89
C ASN A 711 -10.72 8.39 -33.72
N ASN A 712 -9.43 8.18 -33.96
CA ASN A 712 -8.74 6.89 -33.80
C ASN A 712 -7.42 7.08 -33.06
N PRO A 713 -7.45 7.48 -31.77
CA PRO A 713 -6.25 7.83 -31.01
C PRO A 713 -5.28 6.66 -30.83
N ILE A 714 -5.75 5.43 -31.12
CA ILE A 714 -4.94 4.21 -31.17
C ILE A 714 -4.97 3.63 -32.57
N GLY A 715 -3.79 3.34 -33.10
CA GLY A 715 -3.63 2.58 -34.32
C GLY A 715 -4.06 1.13 -34.11
N LYS A 716 -5.07 0.67 -34.83
CA LYS A 716 -5.54 -0.72 -34.77
C LYS A 716 -4.41 -1.70 -35.12
N GLY A 717 -4.23 -2.74 -34.30
CA GLY A 717 -3.16 -3.74 -34.44
C GLY A 717 -1.78 -3.29 -33.94
N SER A 718 -1.66 -2.09 -33.40
CA SER A 718 -0.43 -1.59 -32.75
C SER A 718 -0.16 -2.27 -31.40
N LEU A 719 1.01 -2.03 -30.81
CA LEU A 719 1.34 -2.54 -29.47
C LEU A 719 0.32 -2.08 -28.43
N ILE A 720 -0.07 -0.80 -28.46
CA ILE A 720 -1.06 -0.24 -27.54
C ILE A 720 -2.42 -0.92 -27.73
N ASP A 721 -2.91 -1.03 -28.96
CA ASP A 721 -4.21 -1.66 -29.27
C ASP A 721 -4.26 -3.13 -28.85
N VAL A 722 -3.21 -3.89 -29.16
CA VAL A 722 -3.14 -5.32 -28.79
C VAL A 722 -3.01 -5.49 -27.29
N PHE A 723 -2.22 -4.68 -26.61
CA PHE A 723 -2.14 -4.74 -25.15
C PHE A 723 -3.49 -4.45 -24.49
N LEU A 724 -4.15 -3.36 -24.88
CA LEU A 724 -5.48 -3.02 -24.40
C LEU A 724 -6.53 -4.09 -24.67
N SER A 725 -6.65 -4.50 -25.93
CA SER A 725 -7.72 -5.40 -26.34
C SER A 725 -7.49 -6.84 -25.88
N LYS A 726 -6.23 -7.30 -25.80
CA LYS A 726 -5.92 -8.69 -25.44
C LYS A 726 -5.64 -8.90 -23.96
N VAL A 727 -4.96 -7.98 -23.28
CA VAL A 727 -4.65 -8.10 -21.85
C VAL A 727 -5.80 -7.58 -20.99
N PHE A 728 -6.45 -6.50 -21.41
CA PHE A 728 -7.49 -5.86 -20.61
C PHE A 728 -8.91 -6.01 -21.15
N ASN A 729 -9.06 -6.76 -22.24
CA ASN A 729 -10.33 -6.93 -22.94
C ASN A 729 -11.00 -5.59 -23.29
N PHE A 730 -10.18 -4.57 -23.55
CA PHE A 730 -10.63 -3.22 -23.79
C PHE A 730 -11.06 -3.07 -25.25
N LYS A 731 -12.33 -2.73 -25.48
CA LYS A 731 -12.87 -2.52 -26.83
C LYS A 731 -12.77 -1.06 -27.23
N THR A 732 -11.72 -0.74 -27.99
CA THR A 732 -11.44 0.59 -28.56
C THR A 732 -12.54 1.16 -29.47
N ASN A 733 -13.54 0.35 -29.85
CA ASN A 733 -14.53 0.69 -30.89
C ASN A 733 -15.98 0.77 -30.37
N GLN A 734 -16.24 0.53 -29.08
CA GLN A 734 -17.60 0.50 -28.53
C GLN A 734 -17.81 1.66 -27.54
N ASN A 735 -18.85 2.47 -27.78
CA ASN A 735 -19.29 3.58 -26.91
C ASN A 735 -19.99 3.13 -25.62
N THR A 736 -20.02 1.82 -25.32
CA THR A 736 -20.63 1.28 -24.10
C THR A 736 -19.79 1.62 -22.88
N ASP A 737 -20.50 1.90 -21.78
CA ASP A 737 -20.04 2.46 -20.50
C ASP A 737 -18.57 2.17 -20.17
N LYS A 738 -17.70 3.12 -20.55
CA LYS A 738 -16.24 3.02 -20.43
C LYS A 738 -15.80 2.92 -18.96
N SER A 739 -16.69 3.15 -18.00
CA SER A 739 -16.44 3.27 -16.56
C SER A 739 -16.17 1.95 -15.82
N GLU A 740 -16.50 0.79 -16.42
CA GLU A 740 -16.41 -0.53 -15.77
C GLU A 740 -15.20 -1.40 -16.17
N ASN A 741 -14.39 -1.01 -17.15
CA ASN A 741 -13.28 -1.87 -17.63
C ASN A 741 -12.13 -2.01 -16.60
N ALA A 742 -11.34 -3.08 -16.71
CA ALA A 742 -10.25 -3.43 -15.77
C ALA A 742 -9.24 -2.28 -15.56
N ILE A 743 -8.96 -1.52 -16.60
CA ILE A 743 -8.01 -0.41 -16.57
C ILE A 743 -8.60 0.76 -15.78
N ASN A 744 -9.88 1.07 -15.97
CA ASN A 744 -10.60 2.07 -15.16
C ASN A 744 -10.64 1.67 -13.69
N GLN A 745 -10.82 0.39 -13.42
CA GLN A 745 -10.79 -0.13 -12.05
C GLN A 745 -9.39 0.03 -11.42
N LEU A 746 -8.33 -0.32 -12.15
CA LEU A 746 -6.95 -0.11 -11.71
C LEU A 746 -6.63 1.37 -11.55
N ALA A 747 -6.99 2.23 -12.52
CA ALA A 747 -6.79 3.68 -12.47
C ALA A 747 -7.48 4.31 -11.26
N LYS A 748 -8.70 3.89 -10.95
CA LYS A 748 -9.44 4.35 -9.76
C LYS A 748 -8.78 3.85 -8.47
N LEU A 749 -8.34 2.61 -8.43
CA LEU A 749 -7.62 2.05 -7.28
C LEU A 749 -6.31 2.80 -7.03
N ILE A 750 -5.54 3.05 -8.10
CA ILE A 750 -4.32 3.85 -8.09
C ILE A 750 -4.62 5.28 -7.67
N SER A 751 -5.63 5.92 -8.23
CA SER A 751 -6.02 7.29 -7.89
C SER A 751 -6.50 7.41 -6.44
N LEU A 752 -7.11 6.37 -5.86
CA LEU A 752 -7.53 6.35 -4.46
C LEU A 752 -6.33 6.13 -3.52
N THR A 753 -5.39 5.27 -3.89
CA THR A 753 -4.11 5.15 -3.18
C THR A 753 -3.24 6.39 -3.39
N ASN A 754 -3.34 7.05 -4.54
CA ASN A 754 -2.53 8.22 -4.89
C ASN A 754 -3.14 9.53 -4.41
N SER A 755 -4.47 9.65 -4.25
CA SER A 755 -5.05 10.80 -3.55
C SER A 755 -4.55 10.84 -2.10
N SER A 756 -4.31 9.66 -1.51
CA SER A 756 -3.66 9.58 -0.20
C SER A 756 -2.17 9.91 -0.18
N LEU A 757 -1.55 9.89 -1.35
CA LEU A 757 -0.20 10.37 -1.61
C LEU A 757 -0.16 11.85 -1.93
N ASP A 758 -1.16 12.38 -2.62
CA ASP A 758 -1.26 13.79 -2.97
C ASP A 758 -1.54 14.67 -1.75
N ASP A 759 -2.18 14.11 -0.72
CA ASP A 759 -2.38 14.71 0.61
C ASP A 759 -1.09 14.79 1.45
N SER A 760 0.06 14.33 0.92
CA SER A 760 1.33 14.40 1.65
C SER A 760 1.84 15.82 1.90
N PHE A 761 1.21 16.83 1.29
CA PHE A 761 1.59 18.22 1.47
C PHE A 761 0.35 19.06 1.75
N ASP A 762 0.18 19.34 3.03
CA ASP A 762 -0.90 20.10 3.66
C ASP A 762 -0.81 21.59 3.26
N TYR A 763 -0.85 21.91 1.97
CA TYR A 763 -0.65 23.28 1.45
C TYR A 763 -1.73 24.23 1.94
N GLU A 764 -2.94 23.74 2.22
CA GLU A 764 -4.06 24.52 2.76
C GLU A 764 -3.76 25.09 4.16
N ASN A 765 -2.80 24.48 4.85
CA ASN A 765 -2.31 24.92 6.15
C ASN A 765 -1.18 25.95 6.06
N ILE A 766 -0.62 26.26 4.88
CA ILE A 766 0.37 27.31 4.69
C ILE A 766 -0.28 28.48 3.95
N ASP A 767 -0.67 29.50 4.70
CA ASP A 767 -1.21 30.74 4.15
C ASP A 767 -0.06 31.69 3.81
N ILE A 768 -0.05 32.24 2.60
CA ILE A 768 1.01 33.14 2.09
C ILE A 768 0.36 34.40 1.54
N GLN A 769 0.69 35.54 2.14
CA GLN A 769 0.26 36.85 1.67
C GLN A 769 1.43 37.62 1.07
N PHE A 770 1.22 38.16 -0.13
CA PHE A 770 2.24 38.89 -0.88
C PHE A 770 2.02 40.41 -0.82
N GLU A 771 3.11 41.14 -0.65
CA GLU A 771 3.15 42.60 -0.65
C GLU A 771 4.38 43.04 -1.48
N PHE A 772 4.21 43.99 -2.38
CA PHE A 772 5.30 44.49 -3.23
C PHE A 772 5.76 45.86 -2.72
N THR A 773 7.06 46.00 -2.48
CA THR A 773 7.70 47.21 -1.94
C THR A 773 8.93 47.58 -2.77
N ASP A 774 9.48 48.77 -2.52
CA ASP A 774 10.74 49.25 -3.14
C ASP A 774 10.72 49.26 -4.69
N THR A 775 9.53 49.43 -5.28
CA THR A 775 9.31 49.49 -6.71
C THR A 775 10.07 50.68 -7.32
N LYS A 776 11.03 50.40 -8.20
CA LYS A 776 11.73 51.41 -9.01
C LYS A 776 11.38 51.22 -10.48
N LYS A 777 11.03 52.31 -11.15
CA LYS A 777 10.72 52.34 -12.58
C LYS A 777 11.67 53.29 -13.32
N ASN A 778 11.83 53.08 -14.63
CA ASN A 778 12.51 54.05 -15.48
C ASN A 778 11.57 55.20 -15.85
N SER A 779 12.10 56.22 -16.53
CA SER A 779 11.37 57.36 -17.09
C SER A 779 10.21 56.99 -18.04
N LYS A 780 10.19 55.75 -18.53
CA LYS A 780 9.16 55.19 -19.45
C LYS A 780 8.14 54.32 -18.69
N ASP A 781 8.08 54.46 -17.37
CA ASP A 781 7.22 53.70 -16.45
C ASP A 781 7.43 52.17 -16.49
N GLN A 782 8.58 51.70 -16.98
CA GLN A 782 8.93 50.28 -17.00
C GLN A 782 9.63 49.89 -15.69
N LEU A 783 9.23 48.77 -15.08
CA LEU A 783 9.82 48.27 -13.84
C LEU A 783 11.32 47.98 -14.01
N ILE A 784 12.16 48.44 -13.08
CA ILE A 784 13.62 48.20 -13.04
C ILE A 784 13.97 47.26 -11.88
N SER A 785 13.36 47.49 -10.71
CA SER A 785 13.55 46.64 -9.53
C SER A 785 12.34 46.70 -8.61
N GLU A 786 12.16 45.66 -7.80
CA GLU A 786 11.12 45.57 -6.79
C GLU A 786 11.53 44.54 -5.73
N THR A 787 10.90 44.63 -4.57
CA THR A 787 11.01 43.62 -3.52
C THR A 787 9.63 43.02 -3.26
N LEU A 788 9.52 41.71 -3.40
CA LEU A 788 8.35 40.94 -2.97
C LEU A 788 8.55 40.51 -1.52
N VAL A 789 7.61 40.89 -0.65
CA VAL A 789 7.53 40.47 0.74
C VAL A 789 6.41 39.43 0.88
N ALA A 790 6.73 38.25 1.40
CA ALA A 790 5.77 37.19 1.66
C ALA A 790 5.65 36.94 3.16
N LYS A 791 4.45 37.14 3.72
CA LYS A 791 4.09 36.78 5.09
C LYS A 791 3.50 35.37 5.07
N VAL A 792 4.12 34.44 5.78
CA VAL A 792 3.78 33.02 5.77
C VAL A 792 3.27 32.62 7.14
N LYS A 793 2.05 32.07 7.19
CA LYS A 793 1.46 31.50 8.41
C LYS A 793 1.25 30.01 8.21
N ASN A 794 1.96 29.21 8.99
CA ASN A 794 1.78 27.76 9.01
C ASN A 794 0.80 27.38 10.12
N LYS A 795 -0.43 27.05 9.73
CA LYS A 795 -1.54 26.65 10.62
C LYS A 795 -1.26 25.32 11.34
N THR A 796 -0.33 24.50 10.83
CA THR A 796 0.01 23.19 11.42
C THR A 796 0.76 23.34 12.75
N ASN A 797 1.61 24.36 12.86
CA ASN A 797 2.49 24.57 14.01
C ASN A 797 2.38 25.99 14.58
N ASN A 798 1.43 26.81 14.09
CA ASN A 798 1.22 28.22 14.44
C ASN A 798 2.48 29.10 14.29
N THR A 799 3.42 28.75 13.41
CA THR A 799 4.60 29.59 13.16
C THR A 799 4.31 30.63 12.07
N GLU A 800 4.83 31.83 12.27
CA GLU A 800 4.85 32.89 11.27
C GLU A 800 6.29 33.12 10.80
N SER A 801 6.48 33.31 9.49
CA SER A 801 7.79 33.59 8.89
C SER A 801 7.65 34.65 7.81
N LYS A 802 8.67 35.49 7.65
CA LYS A 802 8.67 36.54 6.63
C LYS A 802 9.79 36.29 5.64
N TYR A 803 9.42 36.19 4.36
CA TYR A 803 10.38 36.08 3.26
C TYR A 803 10.42 37.38 2.46
N SER A 804 11.59 37.74 1.96
CA SER A 804 11.78 38.89 1.08
C SER A 804 12.59 38.48 -0.15
N PHE A 805 12.09 38.82 -1.34
CA PHE A 805 12.68 38.51 -2.64
C PHE A 805 12.91 39.82 -3.39
N SER A 806 14.14 40.33 -3.36
CA SER A 806 14.54 41.48 -4.15
C SER A 806 15.03 41.03 -5.53
N TYR A 807 14.56 41.71 -6.57
CA TYR A 807 14.97 41.44 -7.95
C TYR A 807 15.15 42.74 -8.74
N SER A 808 16.06 42.71 -9.70
CA SER A 808 16.33 43.85 -10.57
C SER A 808 16.74 43.44 -11.98
N ARG A 809 16.66 44.38 -12.91
CA ARG A 809 17.21 44.29 -14.26
C ARG A 809 17.93 45.59 -14.62
N ASP A 810 19.01 45.47 -15.39
CA ASP A 810 19.82 46.61 -15.84
C ASP A 810 19.76 46.77 -17.36
N LYS A 811 20.53 45.97 -18.12
CA LYS A 811 20.57 46.00 -19.60
C LYS A 811 19.91 44.78 -20.27
N GLN A 812 19.38 43.86 -19.47
CA GLN A 812 18.73 42.64 -19.95
C GLN A 812 17.22 42.76 -19.78
N SER A 813 16.44 42.13 -20.67
CA SER A 813 14.97 42.16 -20.60
C SER A 813 14.39 41.37 -19.42
N LYS A 814 15.17 40.43 -18.85
CA LYS A 814 14.76 39.59 -17.72
C LYS A 814 15.30 40.10 -16.38
N PHE A 815 14.54 39.90 -15.32
CA PHE A 815 14.91 40.19 -13.95
C PHE A 815 15.82 39.09 -13.37
N LYS A 816 16.71 39.48 -12.47
CA LYS A 816 17.54 38.56 -11.68
C LYS A 816 17.22 38.76 -10.21
N PHE A 817 17.12 37.66 -9.46
CA PHE A 817 17.06 37.76 -8.00
C PHE A 817 18.40 38.29 -7.48
N THR A 818 18.36 39.36 -6.72
CA THR A 818 19.54 39.99 -6.11
C THR A 818 19.69 39.60 -4.64
N LYS A 819 18.57 39.30 -3.96
CA LYS A 819 18.57 38.83 -2.56
C LYS A 819 17.27 38.12 -2.20
N ILE A 820 17.36 37.01 -1.47
CA ILE A 820 16.25 36.25 -0.91
C ILE A 820 16.56 35.98 0.56
N THR A 821 15.75 36.50 1.49
CA THR A 821 15.97 36.37 2.94
C THR A 821 14.79 35.77 3.68
N LYS A 822 15.06 35.10 4.81
CA LYS A 822 14.06 34.57 5.75
C LYS A 822 14.26 35.15 7.15
N ASN A 823 13.22 35.79 7.68
CA ASN A 823 13.16 36.35 9.03
C ASN A 823 12.13 35.64 9.89
#